data_AF-A0A1V4EI45-F1
#
_entry.id   AF-A0A1V4EI45-F1
#
_cell.length_a   1.000
_cell.length_b   1.000
_cell.length_c   1.000
_cell.angle_alpha   90.00
_cell.angle_beta   90.00
_cell.angle_gamma   90.00
#
_symmetry.space_group_name_H-M   'P 1'
#
loop_
_entity.id
_entity.type
_entity.pdbx_description
1 polymer ?
#
loop_
_entity_poly.entity_id
_entity_poly.type
_entity_poly.pdbx_seq_one_letter_code
_entity_poly.pdbx_strand_id
1 'polypeptide(L)'
;MSGRDVLWDRLAGGLVPAPEGTVLLGRYQIPPGEHGFALGGATLAPRAYLAVGDEHWTLRRGGERWRGDFGGAPTPEPIVMESIAFVAAKAAEARDAPLSTWTAIPPLVSGVTDRLARYPLENQLRVRFGHLKAACHEPHARLRTEHVLTPVSKARRITWRTVVHLAAHSETWAARRMHGVEPARLLTPVQVADHDLYENRVVATLLDRLWRHVQVRLAEIDKIDLMVRQGRDMVQQAEARLDWREKHRLYAFIAELLMTEDLNGRIEQRRKELTALRDGLALLLTSRLRAGVRGPYTGPPRLRPTNLFDNDVRYRNCRQLWNAEVAARRGAEKPADPVQALAGWCRDFADYSLVLVLRALEQVALAPPDAPGPAAGEPGPAYTYRGRQVRLDRELDDTFSLLLDGEPVLRIVPVPHALTATGDLPALDRHLDALRTPSAGPAAVLYPGEGPERAALPLDRRLAVHSSWGTDGLPRMVPVSPTDLGSTARIARTLRSALDARIMLDYPVSVPCRLSGAEALAARFDWLVWNAGQLTVIRPPAPYELGRLDSALAGLRVRADAARRQGDNTEELNRLRADLHEAADRVTRLTHCPVCPRPAAPAVFVPRDHGTYRCQCQGCSTAWETRRCPRCERNHPVLTVQGLADQRGGEGDRLDETFSQELLAVPCWRRPRSYICTFCGHCPEPARESCARCSADSSRCGGSRAPGLGMGGSH
;
A
#
# COMPACT_ATOMS: atom_id res chain seq x y z
N MET A 1 -27.95 20.42 -22.23
CA MET A 1 -27.12 19.79 -21.19
C MET A 1 -25.73 19.64 -21.75
N SER A 2 -24.82 20.58 -21.44
CA SER A 2 -23.45 20.59 -21.95
C SER A 2 -22.73 19.33 -21.47
N GLY A 3 -22.23 18.53 -22.41
CA GLY A 3 -21.45 17.33 -22.12
C GLY A 3 -20.22 17.69 -21.32
N ARG A 4 -20.21 17.34 -20.04
CA ARG A 4 -18.99 17.38 -19.24
C ARG A 4 -18.06 16.32 -19.81
N ASP A 5 -16.86 16.71 -20.22
CA ASP A 5 -15.86 15.74 -20.63
C ASP A 5 -15.65 14.68 -19.53
N VAL A 6 -15.56 13.43 -19.96
CA VAL A 6 -15.51 12.26 -19.08
C VAL A 6 -14.12 11.64 -19.06
N LEU A 7 -13.71 11.15 -17.89
CA LEU A 7 -12.55 10.28 -17.71
C LEU A 7 -13.02 8.88 -17.34
N TRP A 8 -12.17 7.89 -17.61
CA TRP A 8 -12.38 6.53 -17.12
C TRP A 8 -11.88 6.42 -15.67
N ASP A 9 -12.78 6.15 -14.72
CA ASP A 9 -12.44 5.85 -13.34
C ASP A 9 -12.19 4.35 -13.19
N ARG A 10 -10.92 3.96 -13.03
CA ARG A 10 -10.52 2.56 -12.85
C ARG A 10 -11.11 1.94 -11.59
N LEU A 11 -11.39 2.73 -10.56
CA LEU A 11 -11.97 2.25 -9.31
C LEU A 11 -13.46 1.98 -9.46
N ALA A 12 -14.20 2.88 -10.12
CA ALA A 12 -15.63 2.70 -10.40
C ALA A 12 -15.89 1.72 -11.55
N GLY A 13 -14.91 1.51 -12.45
CA GLY A 13 -15.07 0.70 -13.65
C GLY A 13 -15.97 1.35 -14.70
N GLY A 14 -15.94 2.69 -14.81
CA GLY A 14 -16.85 3.42 -15.67
C GLY A 14 -16.43 4.86 -15.94
N LEU A 15 -17.19 5.51 -16.84
CA LEU A 15 -17.00 6.92 -17.18
C LEU A 15 -17.54 7.82 -16.07
N VAL A 16 -16.73 8.79 -15.65
CA VAL A 16 -17.12 9.82 -14.68
C VAL A 16 -16.79 11.20 -15.24
N PRO A 17 -17.47 12.26 -14.79
CA PRO A 17 -17.05 13.63 -15.11
C PRO A 17 -15.59 13.85 -14.72
N ALA A 18 -14.86 14.63 -15.50
CA ALA A 18 -13.49 15.02 -15.16
C ALA A 18 -13.44 15.53 -13.70
N PRO A 19 -12.57 14.95 -12.85
CA PRO A 19 -12.55 15.26 -11.43
C PRO A 19 -12.07 16.70 -11.19
N GLU A 20 -12.45 17.28 -10.06
CA GLU A 20 -11.91 18.55 -9.56
C GLU A 20 -11.26 18.32 -8.19
N GLY A 21 -10.16 19.03 -7.89
CA GLY A 21 -9.48 18.95 -6.60
C GLY A 21 -8.47 17.81 -6.47
N THR A 22 -8.38 17.22 -5.27
CA THR A 22 -7.41 16.15 -4.96
C THR A 22 -7.84 14.83 -5.61
N VAL A 23 -6.95 14.25 -6.42
CA VAL A 23 -7.13 12.94 -7.04
C VAL A 23 -5.99 12.01 -6.67
N LEU A 24 -6.20 10.70 -6.88
CA LEU A 24 -5.15 9.71 -6.67
C LEU A 24 -4.45 9.39 -7.98
N LEU A 25 -3.12 9.37 -7.91
CA LEU A 25 -2.27 9.02 -9.04
C LEU A 25 -2.66 7.63 -9.55
N GLY A 26 -2.82 7.52 -10.87
CA GLY A 26 -3.18 6.28 -11.55
C GLY A 26 -4.65 5.89 -11.45
N ARG A 27 -5.52 6.59 -10.71
CA ARG A 27 -6.96 6.24 -10.67
C ARG A 27 -7.67 6.46 -12.01
N TYR A 28 -7.35 7.57 -12.68
CA TYR A 28 -8.06 8.01 -13.89
C TYR A 28 -7.23 7.79 -15.15
N GLN A 29 -7.92 7.39 -16.22
CA GLN A 29 -7.36 7.26 -17.57
C GLN A 29 -8.19 8.03 -18.59
N ILE A 30 -7.57 8.39 -19.71
CA ILE A 30 -8.29 8.86 -20.90
C ILE A 30 -9.16 7.69 -21.42
N PRO A 31 -10.46 7.90 -21.67
CA PRO A 31 -11.31 6.82 -22.13
C PRO A 31 -10.84 6.16 -23.43
N PRO A 32 -11.21 4.90 -23.68
CA PRO A 32 -10.92 4.23 -24.95
C PRO A 32 -11.52 5.01 -26.14
N GLY A 33 -10.74 5.20 -27.20
CA GLY A 33 -11.19 5.90 -28.42
C GLY A 33 -11.30 7.42 -28.30
N GLU A 34 -11.09 7.99 -27.12
CA GLU A 34 -11.12 9.44 -26.91
C GLU A 34 -9.75 10.07 -27.18
N HIS A 35 -9.76 11.18 -27.93
CA HIS A 35 -8.56 11.90 -28.35
C HIS A 35 -8.66 13.40 -28.03
N GLY A 36 -7.53 14.10 -28.13
CA GLY A 36 -7.46 15.57 -27.98
C GLY A 36 -7.25 16.05 -26.55
N PHE A 37 -7.04 15.13 -25.60
CA PHE A 37 -6.61 15.47 -24.25
C PHE A 37 -5.13 15.84 -24.25
N ALA A 38 -4.77 16.86 -23.47
CA ALA A 38 -3.39 17.27 -23.25
C ALA A 38 -3.13 17.57 -21.78
N LEU A 39 -1.93 17.21 -21.30
CA LEU A 39 -1.52 17.32 -19.91
C LEU A 39 -0.10 17.90 -19.86
N GLY A 40 0.07 19.06 -19.22
CA GLY A 40 1.36 19.78 -19.20
C GLY A 40 1.87 20.25 -20.58
N GLY A 41 1.02 20.22 -21.61
CA GLY A 41 1.39 20.54 -23.00
C GLY A 41 1.64 19.32 -23.89
N ALA A 42 1.70 18.11 -23.33
CA ALA A 42 1.82 16.87 -24.08
C ALA A 42 0.44 16.28 -24.41
N THR A 43 0.23 15.84 -25.64
CA THR A 43 -1.00 15.14 -26.06
C THR A 43 -1.02 13.73 -25.47
N LEU A 44 -2.15 13.36 -24.86
CA LEU A 44 -2.37 12.05 -24.28
C LEU A 44 -3.02 11.11 -25.29
N ALA A 45 -2.51 9.88 -25.36
CA ALA A 45 -3.15 8.80 -26.10
C ALA A 45 -4.38 8.27 -25.33
N PRO A 46 -5.33 7.60 -26.01
CA PRO A 46 -6.37 6.83 -25.32
C PRO A 46 -5.74 5.89 -24.29
N ARG A 47 -6.41 5.72 -23.14
CA ARG A 47 -5.95 4.94 -21.97
C ARG A 47 -4.70 5.47 -21.27
N ALA A 48 -4.16 6.63 -21.67
CA ALA A 48 -3.10 7.26 -20.90
C ALA A 48 -3.59 7.65 -19.50
N TYR A 49 -2.75 7.45 -18.50
CA TYR A 49 -3.03 7.86 -17.11
C TYR A 49 -3.06 9.38 -16.96
N LEU A 50 -3.90 9.87 -16.06
CA LEU A 50 -3.78 11.23 -15.52
C LEU A 50 -2.58 11.29 -14.57
N ALA A 51 -1.38 11.46 -15.12
CA ALA A 51 -0.11 11.34 -14.40
C ALA A 51 0.90 12.40 -14.85
N VAL A 52 0.88 13.60 -14.22
CA VAL A 52 1.84 14.69 -14.51
C VAL A 52 2.18 15.50 -13.27
N GLY A 53 3.47 15.80 -13.11
CA GLY A 53 4.01 16.66 -12.07
C GLY A 53 4.01 16.01 -10.69
N ASP A 54 4.83 16.54 -9.79
CA ASP A 54 5.02 15.94 -8.46
C ASP A 54 3.85 16.24 -7.52
N GLU A 55 2.99 17.23 -7.81
CA GLU A 55 1.93 17.66 -6.89
C GLU A 55 0.65 18.15 -7.58
N HIS A 56 0.75 18.83 -8.73
CA HIS A 56 -0.38 19.50 -9.39
C HIS A 56 -0.52 19.07 -10.85
N TRP A 57 -1.76 18.95 -11.32
CA TRP A 57 -2.07 18.57 -12.70
C TRP A 57 -3.00 19.58 -13.36
N THR A 58 -2.90 19.71 -14.69
CA THR A 58 -3.78 20.54 -15.50
C THR A 58 -4.09 19.82 -16.81
N LEU A 59 -5.33 19.31 -16.90
CA LEU A 59 -5.84 18.62 -18.08
C LEU A 59 -6.55 19.62 -19.00
N ARG A 60 -6.34 19.49 -20.31
CA ARG A 60 -6.99 20.31 -21.33
C ARG A 60 -7.60 19.43 -22.41
N ARG A 61 -8.74 19.83 -22.95
CA ARG A 61 -9.33 19.27 -24.16
C ARG A 61 -10.07 20.37 -24.90
N GLY A 62 -9.69 20.64 -26.14
CA GLY A 62 -10.23 21.79 -26.89
C GLY A 62 -10.07 23.10 -26.11
N GLY A 63 -11.18 23.79 -25.82
CA GLY A 63 -11.21 25.03 -25.03
C GLY A 63 -11.40 24.84 -23.51
N GLU A 64 -11.66 23.62 -23.04
CA GLU A 64 -11.93 23.33 -21.62
C GLU A 64 -10.65 22.99 -20.85
N ARG A 65 -10.64 23.31 -19.55
CA ARG A 65 -9.48 23.15 -18.67
C ARG A 65 -9.92 22.69 -17.28
N TRP A 66 -9.35 21.58 -16.82
CA TRP A 66 -9.47 21.07 -15.45
C TRP A 66 -8.14 21.15 -14.74
N ARG A 67 -8.20 21.36 -13.42
CA ARG A 67 -7.02 21.45 -12.56
C ARG A 67 -7.29 20.81 -11.21
N GLY A 68 -6.23 20.31 -10.61
CA GLY A 68 -6.27 19.75 -9.27
C GLY A 68 -4.87 19.38 -8.81
N ASP A 69 -4.83 18.58 -7.75
CA ASP A 69 -3.60 18.13 -7.12
C ASP A 69 -3.67 16.65 -6.75
N PHE A 70 -2.54 16.15 -6.26
CA PHE A 70 -2.38 14.81 -5.72
C PHE A 70 -2.40 14.79 -4.18
N GLY A 71 -2.66 15.93 -3.52
CA GLY A 71 -2.66 16.04 -2.06
C GLY A 71 -1.27 15.90 -1.42
N GLY A 72 -0.19 16.10 -2.20
CA GLY A 72 1.20 15.91 -1.81
C GLY A 72 1.98 15.11 -2.86
N ALA A 73 3.25 14.80 -2.58
CA ALA A 73 4.07 13.95 -3.43
C ALA A 73 3.48 12.53 -3.48
N PRO A 74 3.01 12.03 -4.65
CA PRO A 74 2.24 10.80 -4.74
C PRO A 74 3.11 9.54 -4.78
N THR A 75 4.42 9.67 -4.96
CA THR A 75 5.34 8.54 -5.15
C THR A 75 6.02 8.13 -3.85
N PRO A 76 6.22 6.82 -3.61
CA PRO A 76 7.02 6.33 -2.50
C PRO A 76 8.52 6.64 -2.69
N GLU A 77 9.35 6.17 -1.75
CA GLU A 77 10.79 6.35 -1.83
C GLU A 77 11.43 5.68 -3.07
N PRO A 78 12.59 6.19 -3.55
CA PRO A 78 13.25 5.67 -4.76
C PRO A 78 13.54 4.17 -4.76
N ILE A 79 13.96 3.58 -3.62
CA ILE A 79 14.21 2.12 -3.55
C ILE A 79 12.97 1.30 -3.90
N VAL A 80 11.77 1.75 -3.50
CA VAL A 80 10.51 1.08 -3.81
C VAL A 80 10.21 1.21 -5.30
N MET A 81 10.32 2.42 -5.84
CA MET A 81 10.12 2.72 -7.27
C MET A 81 11.04 1.87 -8.16
N GLU A 82 12.35 1.88 -7.88
CA GLU A 82 13.38 1.14 -8.63
C GLU A 82 13.15 -0.38 -8.56
N SER A 83 12.79 -0.90 -7.39
CA SER A 83 12.53 -2.34 -7.23
C SER A 83 11.28 -2.76 -7.99
N ILE A 84 10.23 -1.93 -8.00
CA ILE A 84 9.00 -2.19 -8.76
C ILE A 84 9.27 -2.13 -10.26
N ALA A 85 10.01 -1.12 -10.73
CA ALA A 85 10.40 -1.02 -12.15
C ALA A 85 11.21 -2.26 -12.59
N PHE A 86 12.11 -2.76 -11.73
CA PHE A 86 12.85 -3.99 -12.00
C PHE A 86 11.94 -5.22 -12.10
N VAL A 87 11.00 -5.39 -11.16
CA VAL A 87 10.04 -6.50 -11.19
C VAL A 87 9.11 -6.41 -12.40
N ALA A 88 8.66 -5.20 -12.75
CA ALA A 88 7.84 -4.95 -13.93
C ALA A 88 8.58 -5.30 -15.23
N ALA A 89 9.87 -4.96 -15.33
CA ALA A 89 10.70 -5.36 -16.47
C ALA A 89 10.77 -6.90 -16.59
N LYS A 90 10.93 -7.62 -15.47
CA LYS A 90 10.87 -9.09 -15.45
C LYS A 90 9.49 -9.66 -15.79
N ALA A 91 8.42 -8.99 -15.37
CA ALA A 91 7.07 -9.37 -15.75
C ALA A 91 6.83 -9.21 -17.26
N ALA A 92 7.37 -8.14 -17.86
CA ALA A 92 7.31 -7.92 -19.30
C ALA A 92 8.08 -8.99 -20.08
N GLU A 93 9.26 -9.42 -19.62
CA GLU A 93 10.01 -10.54 -20.19
C GLU A 93 9.23 -11.87 -20.11
N ALA A 94 8.40 -12.05 -19.07
CA ALA A 94 7.64 -13.27 -18.83
C ALA A 94 6.27 -13.30 -19.55
N ARG A 95 5.91 -12.29 -20.35
CA ARG A 95 4.55 -12.10 -20.88
C ARG A 95 3.96 -13.36 -21.52
N ASP A 96 4.73 -13.99 -22.40
CA ASP A 96 4.33 -15.18 -23.16
C ASP A 96 4.80 -16.49 -22.49
N ALA A 97 5.39 -16.40 -21.31
CA ALA A 97 5.88 -17.55 -20.55
C ALA A 97 4.76 -18.16 -19.68
N PRO A 98 4.87 -19.45 -19.32
CA PRO A 98 3.94 -20.09 -18.40
C PRO A 98 3.87 -19.36 -17.05
N LEU A 99 2.73 -19.43 -16.38
CA LEU A 99 2.50 -18.82 -15.06
C LEU A 99 3.51 -19.23 -13.97
N SER A 100 4.16 -20.39 -14.11
CA SER A 100 5.27 -20.79 -13.24
C SER A 100 6.46 -19.81 -13.30
N THR A 101 6.70 -19.21 -14.46
CA THR A 101 7.74 -18.18 -14.66
C THR A 101 7.34 -16.88 -13.97
N TRP A 102 6.09 -16.45 -14.10
CA TRP A 102 5.56 -15.28 -13.39
C TRP A 102 5.66 -15.41 -11.88
N THR A 103 5.22 -16.55 -11.34
CA THR A 103 5.28 -16.86 -9.90
C THR A 103 6.70 -17.15 -9.40
N ALA A 104 7.70 -17.26 -10.30
CA ALA A 104 9.11 -17.32 -9.94
C ALA A 104 9.74 -15.93 -9.75
N ILE A 105 9.20 -14.86 -10.35
CA ILE A 105 9.74 -13.48 -10.25
C ILE A 105 9.67 -12.98 -8.80
N PRO A 106 10.79 -12.75 -8.09
CA PRO A 106 10.77 -12.33 -6.70
C PRO A 106 10.18 -10.92 -6.56
N PRO A 107 9.09 -10.71 -5.78
CA PRO A 107 8.44 -9.41 -5.67
C PRO A 107 9.08 -8.54 -4.57
N LEU A 108 10.39 -8.65 -4.39
CA LEU A 108 11.18 -8.07 -3.29
C LEU A 108 12.18 -7.05 -3.81
N VAL A 109 12.89 -6.39 -2.89
CA VAL A 109 14.00 -5.48 -3.23
C VAL A 109 14.98 -6.16 -4.19
N SER A 110 15.23 -5.52 -5.33
CA SER A 110 16.17 -6.00 -6.34
C SER A 110 17.60 -5.54 -6.06
N GLY A 111 18.59 -6.32 -6.51
CA GLY A 111 19.99 -5.92 -6.46
C GLY A 111 20.56 -5.72 -5.04
N VAL A 112 20.10 -6.48 -4.05
CA VAL A 112 20.52 -6.34 -2.64
C VAL A 112 22.04 -6.31 -2.48
N THR A 113 22.76 -7.18 -3.20
CA THR A 113 24.23 -7.21 -3.20
C THR A 113 24.86 -5.90 -3.66
N ASP A 114 24.33 -5.29 -4.72
CA ASP A 114 24.82 -4.02 -5.28
C ASP A 114 24.45 -2.84 -4.37
N ARG A 115 23.24 -2.87 -3.80
CA ARG A 115 22.77 -1.87 -2.81
C ARG A 115 23.59 -1.90 -1.53
N LEU A 116 24.17 -3.03 -1.15
CA LEU A 116 25.09 -3.16 -0.01
C LEU A 116 26.54 -2.76 -0.35
N ALA A 117 26.88 -2.63 -1.63
CA ALA A 117 28.22 -2.21 -2.04
C ALA A 117 28.48 -0.74 -1.69
N ARG A 118 29.77 -0.37 -1.61
CA ARG A 118 30.15 1.04 -1.40
C ARG A 118 29.95 1.80 -2.69
N TYR A 119 29.27 2.94 -2.61
CA TYR A 119 29.05 3.75 -3.80
C TYR A 119 30.32 4.54 -4.14
N PRO A 120 30.58 4.87 -5.42
CA PRO A 120 31.74 5.65 -5.80
C PRO A 120 31.89 6.95 -4.99
N LEU A 121 30.78 7.66 -4.75
CA LEU A 121 30.75 8.87 -3.92
C LEU A 121 31.19 8.60 -2.47
N GLU A 122 30.73 7.52 -1.85
CA GLU A 122 31.10 7.14 -0.48
C GLU A 122 32.61 6.85 -0.38
N ASN A 123 33.17 6.16 -1.38
CA ASN A 123 34.61 5.93 -1.45
C ASN A 123 35.39 7.26 -1.57
N GLN A 124 34.96 8.16 -2.45
CA GLN A 124 35.60 9.48 -2.58
C GLN A 124 35.48 10.32 -1.29
N LEU A 125 34.33 10.25 -0.61
CA LEU A 125 34.08 10.91 0.67
C LEU A 125 35.05 10.41 1.73
N ARG A 126 35.19 9.09 1.91
CA ARG A 126 36.10 8.50 2.89
C ARG A 126 37.55 8.97 2.68
N VAL A 127 38.04 8.88 1.44
CA VAL A 127 39.42 9.29 1.09
C VAL A 127 39.65 10.77 1.39
N ARG A 128 38.65 11.63 1.16
CA ARG A 128 38.79 13.10 1.27
C ARG A 128 38.20 13.70 2.53
N PHE A 129 37.71 12.87 3.45
CA PHE A 129 36.99 13.33 4.63
C PHE A 129 37.85 14.25 5.51
N GLY A 130 39.14 13.93 5.67
CA GLY A 130 40.08 14.78 6.41
C GLY A 130 40.22 16.19 5.80
N HIS A 131 40.25 16.30 4.47
CA HIS A 131 40.33 17.59 3.77
C HIS A 131 39.04 18.39 3.90
N LEU A 132 37.88 17.72 3.79
CA LEU A 132 36.58 18.34 4.02
C LEU A 132 36.48 18.88 5.45
N LYS A 133 36.86 18.06 6.44
CA LYS A 133 36.91 18.45 7.86
C LYS A 133 37.80 19.68 8.07
N ALA A 134 39.00 19.69 7.49
CA ALA A 134 39.92 20.83 7.58
C ALA A 134 39.34 22.11 6.96
N ALA A 135 38.72 22.03 5.79
CA ALA A 135 38.06 23.19 5.15
C ALA A 135 36.86 23.71 5.97
N CYS A 136 36.14 22.83 6.68
CA CYS A 136 35.01 23.22 7.53
C CYS A 136 35.43 23.90 8.84
N HIS A 137 36.50 23.43 9.50
CA HIS A 137 36.96 24.02 10.77
C HIS A 137 37.84 25.27 10.58
N GLU A 138 38.68 25.27 9.54
CA GLU A 138 39.59 26.38 9.21
C GLU A 138 39.30 26.93 7.80
N PRO A 139 38.08 27.46 7.58
CA PRO A 139 37.71 28.00 6.29
C PRO A 139 38.54 29.23 5.96
N HIS A 140 38.93 29.37 4.69
CA HIS A 140 39.56 30.58 4.19
C HIS A 140 38.63 31.78 4.42
N ALA A 141 39.21 32.92 4.75
CA ALA A 141 38.48 34.15 5.02
C ALA A 141 39.18 35.30 4.30
N ARG A 142 38.40 36.20 3.72
CA ARG A 142 38.92 37.50 3.31
C ARG A 142 38.75 38.50 4.45
N LEU A 143 39.63 39.47 4.57
CA LEU A 143 39.41 40.57 5.51
C LEU A 143 38.42 41.56 4.91
N ARG A 144 37.35 41.86 5.65
CA ARG A 144 36.43 42.96 5.33
C ARG A 144 36.57 44.05 6.38
N THR A 145 36.39 45.29 5.95
CA THR A 145 36.40 46.44 6.87
C THR A 145 35.00 46.66 7.42
N GLU A 146 34.84 46.54 8.73
CA GLU A 146 33.60 46.83 9.45
C GLU A 146 33.82 48.01 10.40
N HIS A 147 32.85 48.92 10.49
CA HIS A 147 32.97 50.10 11.34
C HIS A 147 32.28 49.81 12.67
N VAL A 148 33.03 49.77 13.75
CA VAL A 148 32.54 49.40 15.08
C VAL A 148 32.83 50.53 16.06
N LEU A 149 31.87 50.82 16.94
CA LEU A 149 32.06 51.75 18.05
C LEU A 149 32.95 51.12 19.11
N THR A 150 34.12 51.70 19.35
CA THR A 150 35.04 51.27 20.39
C THR A 150 35.38 52.43 21.32
N PRO A 151 35.76 52.18 22.59
CA PRO A 151 36.28 53.23 23.46
C PRO A 151 37.44 53.98 22.79
N VAL A 152 37.54 55.29 23.01
CA VAL A 152 38.57 56.14 22.38
C VAL A 152 39.99 55.57 22.56
N SER A 153 40.28 54.97 23.72
CA SER A 153 41.56 54.34 24.04
C SER A 153 41.89 53.09 23.20
N LYS A 154 40.89 52.44 22.61
CA LYS A 154 41.03 51.25 21.74
C LYS A 154 40.90 51.58 20.26
N ALA A 155 40.60 52.83 19.90
CA ALA A 155 40.47 53.24 18.51
C ALA A 155 41.84 53.33 17.85
N ARG A 156 42.07 52.52 16.81
CA ARG A 156 43.37 52.47 16.11
C ARG A 156 43.46 53.41 14.91
N ARG A 157 42.32 53.81 14.32
CA ARG A 157 42.30 54.64 13.12
C ARG A 157 41.08 55.57 13.11
N ILE A 158 41.34 56.86 12.89
CA ILE A 158 40.30 57.87 12.71
C ILE A 158 40.11 58.07 11.20
N THR A 159 38.87 58.01 10.75
CA THR A 159 38.48 58.22 9.35
C THR A 159 37.47 59.36 9.25
N TRP A 160 37.18 59.81 8.03
CA TRP A 160 36.12 60.80 7.82
C TRP A 160 34.76 60.33 8.40
N ARG A 161 34.44 59.02 8.30
CA ARG A 161 33.23 58.43 8.89
C ARG A 161 33.23 58.50 10.41
N THR A 162 34.39 58.39 11.03
CA THR A 162 34.55 58.54 12.48
C THR A 162 34.13 59.93 12.92
N VAL A 163 34.60 60.96 12.19
CA VAL A 163 34.29 62.37 12.49
C VAL A 163 32.81 62.67 12.25
N VAL A 164 32.26 62.22 11.12
CA VAL A 164 30.83 62.41 10.80
C VAL A 164 29.94 61.71 11.82
N HIS A 165 30.26 60.48 12.20
CA HIS A 165 29.48 59.75 13.19
C HIS A 165 29.58 60.42 14.58
N LEU A 166 30.78 60.81 15.01
CA LEU A 166 30.99 61.52 16.27
C LEU A 166 30.22 62.84 16.30
N ALA A 167 30.21 63.62 15.23
CA ALA A 167 29.47 64.88 15.16
C ALA A 167 27.94 64.68 15.24
N ALA A 168 27.43 63.58 14.67
CA ALA A 168 26.01 63.28 14.61
C ALA A 168 25.44 62.57 15.87
N HIS A 169 26.28 61.93 16.69
CA HIS A 169 25.84 61.05 17.80
C HIS A 169 26.42 61.52 19.14
N SER A 170 25.71 62.44 19.81
CA SER A 170 26.16 63.05 21.07
C SER A 170 26.33 62.06 22.24
N GLU A 171 25.68 60.91 22.18
CA GLU A 171 25.82 59.79 23.13
C GLU A 171 27.19 59.09 23.07
N THR A 172 28.00 59.40 22.05
CA THR A 172 29.38 58.93 21.91
C THR A 172 30.39 59.87 22.57
N TRP A 173 29.94 61.00 23.12
CA TRP A 173 30.78 62.00 23.78
C TRP A 173 30.97 61.67 25.27
N ALA A 174 32.16 61.96 25.79
CA ALA A 174 32.43 62.01 27.22
C ALA A 174 32.03 63.38 27.79
N ALA A 175 32.33 64.46 27.05
CA ALA A 175 31.99 65.83 27.42
C ALA A 175 31.94 66.75 26.20
N ARG A 176 31.19 67.86 26.30
CA ARG A 176 31.21 68.96 25.34
C ARG A 176 32.01 70.12 25.94
N ARG A 177 33.07 70.56 25.26
CA ARG A 177 33.94 71.67 25.68
C ARG A 177 33.75 72.89 24.77
N MET A 178 34.22 74.07 25.18
CA MET A 178 34.09 75.30 24.38
C MET A 178 34.77 75.21 23.00
N HIS A 179 35.83 74.41 22.87
CA HIS A 179 36.62 74.26 21.64
C HIS A 179 36.32 72.96 20.87
N GLY A 180 35.30 72.19 21.25
CA GLY A 180 34.95 70.95 20.57
C GLY A 180 34.34 69.89 21.48
N VAL A 181 34.26 68.66 20.98
CA VAL A 181 33.70 67.52 21.71
C VAL A 181 34.77 66.51 22.08
N GLU A 182 34.74 66.06 23.32
CA GLU A 182 35.61 65.04 23.86
C GLU A 182 34.95 63.67 23.67
N PRO A 183 35.51 62.77 22.84
CA PRO A 183 34.87 61.49 22.53
C PRO A 183 35.08 60.46 23.64
N ALA A 184 34.00 59.79 24.06
CA ALA A 184 34.08 58.58 24.89
C ALA A 184 34.30 57.32 24.02
N ARG A 185 33.59 57.26 22.89
CA ARG A 185 33.65 56.17 21.91
C ARG A 185 33.82 56.73 20.50
N LEU A 186 34.57 56.01 19.67
CA LEU A 186 34.81 56.37 18.27
C LEU A 186 34.40 55.23 17.36
N LEU A 187 33.74 55.58 16.24
CA LEU A 187 33.45 54.63 15.18
C LEU A 187 34.75 54.38 14.37
N THR A 188 35.43 53.28 14.62
CA THR A 188 36.71 52.93 13.96
C THR A 188 36.51 51.78 12.98
N PRO A 189 37.20 51.78 11.82
CA PRO A 189 37.28 50.59 10.97
C PRO A 189 38.09 49.50 11.68
N VAL A 190 37.54 48.28 11.72
CA VAL A 190 38.18 47.06 12.20
C VAL A 190 38.16 46.03 11.05
N GLN A 191 39.25 45.28 10.90
CA GLN A 191 39.28 44.17 9.94
C GLN A 191 38.65 42.94 10.58
N VAL A 192 37.59 42.42 9.97
CA VAL A 192 36.88 41.22 10.41
C VAL A 192 37.01 40.15 9.33
N ALA A 193 37.17 38.90 9.74
CA ALA A 193 37.19 37.77 8.83
C ALA A 193 35.80 37.56 8.20
N ASP A 194 35.72 37.58 6.87
CA ASP A 194 34.54 37.27 6.08
C ASP A 194 34.70 35.91 5.42
N HIS A 195 33.93 34.94 5.91
CA HIS A 195 33.95 33.56 5.46
C HIS A 195 32.93 33.28 4.34
N ASP A 196 32.12 34.26 3.93
CA ASP A 196 31.09 34.09 2.89
C ASP A 196 31.70 34.18 1.47
N LEU A 197 32.67 33.30 1.20
CA LEU A 197 33.34 33.16 -0.09
C LEU A 197 32.59 32.19 -0.99
N TYR A 198 32.75 32.33 -2.31
CA TYR A 198 32.16 31.43 -3.31
C TYR A 198 32.51 29.97 -3.03
N GLU A 199 33.77 29.66 -2.75
CA GLU A 199 34.27 28.31 -2.47
C GLU A 199 33.68 27.77 -1.17
N ASN A 200 33.56 28.63 -0.14
CA ASN A 200 32.98 28.26 1.14
C ASN A 200 31.50 27.92 1.01
N ARG A 201 30.74 28.68 0.20
CA ARG A 201 29.35 28.37 -0.12
C ARG A 201 29.23 27.03 -0.84
N VAL A 202 30.13 26.74 -1.77
CA VAL A 202 30.19 25.44 -2.46
C VAL A 202 30.47 24.30 -1.47
N VAL A 203 31.48 24.43 -0.61
CA VAL A 203 31.83 23.39 0.39
C VAL A 203 30.70 23.18 1.40
N ALA A 204 30.05 24.26 1.87
CA ALA A 204 28.90 24.15 2.77
C ALA A 204 27.71 23.43 2.09
N THR A 205 27.47 23.71 0.80
CA THR A 205 26.42 23.04 0.02
C THR A 205 26.78 21.57 -0.25
N LEU A 206 28.05 21.28 -0.52
CA LEU A 206 28.55 19.92 -0.64
C LEU A 206 28.29 19.13 0.64
N LEU A 207 28.57 19.71 1.82
CA LEU A 207 28.32 19.10 3.12
C LEU A 207 26.84 18.73 3.29
N ASP A 208 25.92 19.67 3.00
CA ASP A 208 24.47 19.42 3.08
C ASP A 208 24.04 18.26 2.17
N ARG A 209 24.62 18.17 0.95
CA ARG A 209 24.31 17.10 -0.01
C ARG A 209 24.87 15.74 0.40
N LEU A 210 26.11 15.70 0.88
CA LEU A 210 26.74 14.48 1.38
C LEU A 210 26.01 13.95 2.61
N TRP A 211 25.62 14.83 3.53
CA TRP A 211 24.79 14.48 4.68
C TRP A 211 23.49 13.81 4.22
N ARG A 212 22.75 14.45 3.31
CA ARG A 212 21.50 13.88 2.75
C ARG A 212 21.75 12.53 2.08
N HIS A 213 22.80 12.40 1.28
CA HIS A 213 23.16 11.14 0.63
C HIS A 213 23.38 10.02 1.65
N VAL A 214 24.19 10.25 2.69
CA VAL A 214 24.45 9.23 3.72
C VAL A 214 23.18 8.87 4.49
N GLN A 215 22.31 9.85 4.77
CA GLN A 215 21.02 9.59 5.43
C GLN A 215 20.10 8.70 4.59
N VAL A 216 19.95 9.00 3.30
CA VAL A 216 19.16 8.18 2.35
C VAL A 216 19.73 6.76 2.29
N ARG A 217 21.06 6.63 2.20
CA ARG A 217 21.73 5.32 2.17
C ARG A 217 21.54 4.55 3.46
N LEU A 218 21.58 5.19 4.63
CA LEU A 218 21.26 4.52 5.91
C LEU A 218 19.82 4.01 5.94
N ALA A 219 18.85 4.84 5.54
CA ALA A 219 17.44 4.43 5.47
C ALA A 219 17.24 3.23 4.54
N GLU A 220 17.93 3.21 3.39
CA GLU A 220 17.94 2.07 2.47
C GLU A 220 18.48 0.78 3.10
N ILE A 221 19.62 0.85 3.81
CA ILE A 221 20.18 -0.32 4.51
C ILE A 221 19.24 -0.79 5.62
N ASP A 222 18.61 0.13 6.35
CA ASP A 222 17.68 -0.20 7.43
C ASP A 222 16.43 -0.93 6.91
N LYS A 223 15.94 -0.57 5.72
CA LYS A 223 14.82 -1.27 5.04
C LYS A 223 15.20 -2.69 4.60
N ILE A 224 16.37 -2.85 3.99
CA ILE A 224 16.88 -4.17 3.59
C ILE A 224 17.03 -5.06 4.84
N ASP A 225 17.59 -4.52 5.93
CA ASP A 225 17.76 -5.24 7.18
C ASP A 225 16.41 -5.65 7.81
N LEU A 226 15.41 -4.76 7.80
CA LEU A 226 14.07 -5.07 8.29
C LEU A 226 13.45 -6.21 7.47
N MET A 227 13.49 -6.13 6.14
CA MET A 227 12.98 -7.17 5.23
C MET A 227 13.67 -8.51 5.49
N VAL A 228 14.99 -8.52 5.65
CA VAL A 228 15.78 -9.73 5.94
C VAL A 228 15.41 -10.32 7.30
N ARG A 229 15.20 -9.49 8.34
CA ARG A 229 14.75 -9.95 9.67
C ARG A 229 13.36 -10.57 9.62
N GLN A 230 12.40 -9.89 8.97
CA GLN A 230 11.06 -10.44 8.73
C GLN A 230 11.13 -11.79 8.01
N GLY A 231 12.03 -11.92 7.02
CA GLY A 231 12.21 -13.17 6.28
C GLY A 231 12.63 -14.33 7.17
N ARG A 232 13.58 -14.09 8.09
CA ARG A 232 14.01 -15.10 9.07
C ARG A 232 12.88 -15.51 9.99
N ASP A 233 12.17 -14.55 10.56
CA ASP A 233 11.05 -14.83 11.48
C ASP A 233 9.97 -15.64 10.77
N MET A 234 9.63 -15.29 9.53
CA MET A 234 8.63 -16.02 8.76
C MET A 234 9.10 -17.45 8.40
N VAL A 235 10.38 -17.66 8.07
CA VAL A 235 10.94 -19.01 7.82
C VAL A 235 10.92 -19.86 9.10
N GLN A 236 11.32 -19.30 10.25
CA GLN A 236 11.28 -20.02 11.53
C GLN A 236 9.85 -20.40 11.94
N GLN A 237 8.90 -19.47 11.81
CA GLN A 237 7.49 -19.74 12.11
C GLN A 237 6.86 -20.74 11.12
N ALA A 238 7.32 -20.74 9.87
CA ALA A 238 6.89 -21.69 8.85
C ALA A 238 7.30 -23.13 9.17
N GLU A 239 8.51 -23.36 9.69
CA GLU A 239 8.99 -24.69 10.08
C GLU A 239 8.12 -25.35 11.16
N ALA A 240 7.47 -24.55 12.01
CA ALA A 240 6.58 -25.04 13.07
C ALA A 240 5.20 -25.50 12.56
N ARG A 241 4.86 -25.27 11.27
CA ARG A 241 3.54 -25.58 10.70
C ARG A 241 3.64 -26.82 9.79
N LEU A 242 3.00 -27.92 10.21
CA LEU A 242 3.05 -29.24 9.56
C LEU A 242 2.68 -29.23 8.05
N ASP A 243 1.77 -28.33 7.64
CA ASP A 243 1.25 -28.27 6.26
C ASP A 243 1.84 -27.11 5.43
N TRP A 244 2.73 -26.29 5.99
CA TRP A 244 3.26 -25.10 5.30
C TRP A 244 4.34 -25.42 4.27
N ARG A 245 5.05 -26.54 4.46
CA ARG A 245 6.11 -26.98 3.53
C ARG A 245 5.61 -27.26 2.12
N GLU A 246 4.30 -27.49 1.93
CA GLU A 246 3.67 -27.63 0.61
C GLU A 246 3.37 -26.27 -0.06
N LYS A 247 3.46 -25.13 0.65
CA LYS A 247 3.16 -23.76 0.14
C LYS A 247 4.41 -22.93 -0.22
N HIS A 248 4.90 -23.22 -1.43
CA HIS A 248 5.52 -22.39 -2.49
C HIS A 248 6.63 -21.31 -2.28
N ARG A 249 7.60 -21.43 -3.22
CA ARG A 249 8.55 -20.50 -3.90
C ARG A 249 8.95 -19.16 -3.27
N LEU A 250 8.05 -18.35 -2.71
CA LEU A 250 8.44 -17.08 -2.08
C LEU A 250 9.38 -17.34 -0.89
N TYR A 251 9.05 -18.35 -0.07
CA TYR A 251 9.92 -18.78 1.03
C TYR A 251 11.19 -19.43 0.55
N ALA A 252 11.17 -20.11 -0.60
CA ALA A 252 12.39 -20.63 -1.20
C ALA A 252 13.33 -19.49 -1.62
N PHE A 253 12.80 -18.43 -2.23
CA PHE A 253 13.59 -17.24 -2.56
C PHE A 253 14.11 -16.51 -1.32
N ILE A 254 13.26 -16.32 -0.31
CA ILE A 254 13.67 -15.71 0.97
C ILE A 254 14.74 -16.59 1.62
N ALA A 255 14.56 -17.91 1.67
CA ALA A 255 15.53 -18.84 2.19
C ALA A 255 16.85 -18.77 1.39
N GLU A 256 16.82 -18.79 0.06
CA GLU A 256 18.00 -18.67 -0.79
C GLU A 256 18.74 -17.35 -0.54
N LEU A 257 18.01 -16.23 -0.47
CA LEU A 257 18.58 -14.92 -0.13
C LEU A 257 19.24 -14.96 1.26
N LEU A 258 18.60 -15.60 2.24
CA LEU A 258 19.12 -15.74 3.61
C LEU A 258 20.31 -16.71 3.71
N MET A 259 20.39 -17.72 2.84
CA MET A 259 21.47 -18.69 2.76
C MET A 259 22.72 -18.13 2.07
N THR A 260 22.66 -16.90 1.54
CA THR A 260 23.85 -16.21 1.04
C THR A 260 24.81 -15.97 2.21
N GLU A 261 25.94 -16.68 2.21
CA GLU A 261 26.98 -16.54 3.24
C GLU A 261 27.36 -15.06 3.40
N ASP A 262 27.37 -14.60 4.66
CA ASP A 262 27.72 -13.23 5.07
C ASP A 262 26.71 -12.09 4.78
N LEU A 263 25.47 -12.34 4.34
CA LEU A 263 24.50 -11.25 4.10
C LEU A 263 24.30 -10.34 5.33
N ASN A 264 24.11 -10.93 6.52
CA ASN A 264 23.92 -10.17 7.76
C ASN A 264 25.18 -9.39 8.16
N GLY A 265 26.36 -10.01 8.03
CA GLY A 265 27.63 -9.35 8.31
C GLY A 265 27.88 -8.16 7.38
N ARG A 266 27.54 -8.31 6.08
CA ARG A 266 27.60 -7.22 5.10
C ARG A 266 26.66 -6.07 5.44
N ILE A 267 25.41 -6.36 5.83
CA ILE A 267 24.44 -5.35 6.28
C ILE A 267 24.97 -4.58 7.49
N GLU A 268 25.42 -5.30 8.52
CA GLU A 268 25.91 -4.71 9.76
C GLU A 268 27.17 -3.87 9.52
N GLN A 269 28.12 -4.40 8.75
CA GLN A 269 29.33 -3.69 8.36
C GLN A 269 29.01 -2.42 7.57
N ARG A 270 28.08 -2.50 6.60
CA ARG A 270 27.69 -1.35 5.77
C ARG A 270 26.99 -0.28 6.60
N ARG A 271 26.09 -0.68 7.51
CA ARG A 271 25.42 0.22 8.47
C ARG A 271 26.43 0.93 9.36
N LYS A 272 27.39 0.19 9.93
CA LYS A 272 28.45 0.74 10.79
C LYS A 272 29.27 1.80 10.06
N GLU A 273 29.67 1.52 8.83
CA GLU A 273 30.47 2.46 8.04
C GLU A 273 29.70 3.72 7.63
N LEU A 274 28.42 3.59 7.24
CA LEU A 274 27.58 4.77 6.94
C LEU A 274 27.29 5.58 8.20
N THR A 275 27.08 4.92 9.34
CA THR A 275 26.89 5.57 10.65
C THR A 275 28.12 6.39 11.02
N ALA A 276 29.33 5.86 10.84
CA ALA A 276 30.56 6.61 11.07
C ALA A 276 30.69 7.84 10.15
N LEU A 277 30.31 7.72 8.87
CA LEU A 277 30.29 8.86 7.95
C LEU A 277 29.25 9.91 8.37
N ARG A 278 28.05 9.48 8.75
CA ARG A 278 27.01 10.34 9.29
C ARG A 278 27.55 11.10 10.49
N ASP A 279 28.00 10.41 11.53
CA ASP A 279 28.43 11.05 12.77
C ASP A 279 29.60 12.02 12.52
N GLY A 280 30.53 11.66 11.62
CA GLY A 280 31.59 12.55 11.16
C GLY A 280 31.05 13.83 10.49
N LEU A 281 30.10 13.70 9.55
CA LEU A 281 29.48 14.85 8.87
C LEU A 281 28.63 15.70 9.80
N ALA A 282 27.96 15.10 10.80
CA ALA A 282 27.13 15.81 11.79
C ALA A 282 27.95 16.89 12.50
N LEU A 283 29.18 16.55 12.92
CA LEU A 283 30.11 17.48 13.57
C LEU A 283 30.51 18.66 12.67
N LEU A 284 30.47 18.50 11.35
CA LEU A 284 30.80 19.56 10.41
C LEU A 284 29.62 20.52 10.16
N LEU A 285 28.38 20.10 10.44
CA LEU A 285 27.19 20.95 10.29
C LEU A 285 27.16 22.10 11.31
N THR A 286 27.91 21.98 12.41
CA THR A 286 28.10 23.05 13.41
C THR A 286 29.47 23.74 13.30
N SER A 287 30.16 23.58 12.17
CA SER A 287 31.52 24.11 11.98
C SER A 287 31.58 25.62 11.73
N ARG A 288 32.79 26.20 11.85
CA ARG A 288 33.06 27.62 11.58
C ARG A 288 32.67 28.01 10.15
N LEU A 289 32.89 27.13 9.17
CA LEU A 289 32.44 27.33 7.79
C LEU A 289 30.92 27.53 7.74
N ARG A 290 30.15 26.67 8.42
CA ARG A 290 28.69 26.71 8.36
C ARG A 290 28.13 27.97 9.02
N ALA A 291 28.71 28.38 10.14
CA ALA A 291 28.35 29.65 10.80
C ALA A 291 28.75 30.89 9.98
N GLY A 292 29.79 30.79 9.15
CA GLY A 292 30.35 31.91 8.39
C GLY A 292 29.74 32.17 7.01
N VAL A 293 28.90 31.26 6.50
CA VAL A 293 28.28 31.34 5.17
C VAL A 293 26.83 31.82 5.27
N ARG A 294 26.43 32.77 4.41
CA ARG A 294 25.10 33.39 4.48
C ARG A 294 24.00 32.62 3.72
N GLY A 295 24.37 31.72 2.82
CA GLY A 295 23.41 30.92 2.06
C GLY A 295 24.05 29.89 1.14
N PRO A 296 23.26 28.93 0.63
CA PRO A 296 23.77 27.84 -0.19
C PRO A 296 24.30 28.34 -1.54
N TYR A 297 25.15 27.56 -2.18
CA TYR A 297 25.57 27.75 -3.55
C TYR A 297 24.45 27.31 -4.51
N THR A 298 23.99 28.23 -5.35
CA THR A 298 22.89 28.04 -6.32
C THR A 298 23.36 28.11 -7.78
N GLY A 299 24.67 28.17 -8.02
CA GLY A 299 25.23 28.25 -9.36
C GLY A 299 25.28 26.91 -10.10
N PRO A 300 25.83 26.88 -11.33
CA PRO A 300 25.87 25.67 -12.15
C PRO A 300 26.71 24.54 -11.51
N PRO A 301 26.43 23.26 -11.85
CA PRO A 301 27.17 22.11 -11.32
C PRO A 301 28.66 22.14 -11.68
N ARG A 302 29.02 22.73 -12.83
CA ARG A 302 30.41 22.94 -13.21
C ARG A 302 30.95 24.17 -12.50
N LEU A 303 31.84 23.94 -11.52
CA LEU A 303 32.45 25.02 -10.73
C LEU A 303 33.43 25.86 -11.56
N ARG A 304 33.42 27.17 -11.31
CA ARG A 304 34.44 28.10 -11.82
C ARG A 304 35.82 27.76 -11.24
N PRO A 305 36.91 27.83 -12.03
CA PRO A 305 38.26 27.71 -11.51
C PRO A 305 38.58 28.94 -10.66
N THR A 306 39.21 28.73 -9.50
CA THR A 306 39.61 29.80 -8.59
C THR A 306 40.92 29.40 -7.92
N ASN A 307 41.70 30.38 -7.47
CA ASN A 307 42.98 30.13 -6.80
C ASN A 307 42.85 29.17 -5.61
N LEU A 308 41.77 29.25 -4.84
CA LEU A 308 41.52 28.31 -3.74
C LEU A 308 41.28 26.89 -4.27
N PHE A 309 40.41 26.72 -5.27
CA PHE A 309 40.13 25.39 -5.82
C PHE A 309 41.29 24.79 -6.61
N ASP A 310 42.17 25.61 -7.19
CA ASP A 310 43.29 25.14 -8.00
C ASP A 310 44.53 24.89 -7.13
N ASN A 311 44.82 25.75 -6.14
CA ASN A 311 46.09 25.73 -5.40
C ASN A 311 46.01 25.27 -3.94
N ASP A 312 44.92 25.51 -3.21
CA ASP A 312 44.77 25.02 -1.82
C ASP A 312 44.40 23.54 -1.83
N VAL A 313 45.21 22.70 -1.19
CA VAL A 313 45.04 21.24 -1.16
C VAL A 313 43.68 20.81 -0.60
N ARG A 314 43.14 21.52 0.39
CA ARG A 314 41.86 21.20 1.03
C ARG A 314 40.71 21.49 0.07
N TYR A 315 40.71 22.68 -0.52
CA TYR A 315 39.66 23.10 -1.46
C TYR A 315 39.73 22.31 -2.77
N ARG A 316 40.92 21.99 -3.28
CA ARG A 316 41.09 21.10 -4.45
C ARG A 316 40.44 19.73 -4.23
N ASN A 317 40.66 19.13 -3.05
CA ASN A 317 40.00 17.88 -2.68
C ASN A 317 38.49 18.03 -2.53
N CYS A 318 38.01 19.13 -1.94
CA CYS A 318 36.57 19.41 -1.88
C CYS A 318 35.94 19.57 -3.27
N ARG A 319 36.64 20.19 -4.23
CA ARG A 319 36.21 20.28 -5.63
C ARG A 319 36.13 18.92 -6.31
N GLN A 320 37.10 18.03 -6.06
CA GLN A 320 37.03 16.66 -6.57
C GLN A 320 35.83 15.90 -5.98
N LEU A 321 35.57 16.06 -4.69
CA LEU A 321 34.42 15.46 -4.03
C LEU A 321 33.09 16.02 -4.56
N TRP A 322 33.03 17.33 -4.85
CA TRP A 322 31.90 17.96 -5.55
C TRP A 322 31.67 17.33 -6.93
N ASN A 323 32.72 17.13 -7.72
CA ASN A 323 32.60 16.51 -9.03
C ASN A 323 32.06 15.07 -8.93
N ALA A 324 32.50 14.30 -7.94
CA ALA A 324 31.99 12.95 -7.68
C ALA A 324 30.50 12.99 -7.27
N GLU A 325 30.09 13.95 -6.45
CA GLU A 325 28.68 14.15 -6.06
C GLU A 325 27.80 14.51 -7.27
N VAL A 326 28.26 15.44 -8.10
CA VAL A 326 27.57 15.82 -9.36
C VAL A 326 27.48 14.64 -10.32
N ALA A 327 28.53 13.84 -10.46
CA ALA A 327 28.54 12.65 -11.32
C ALA A 327 27.54 11.59 -10.81
N ALA A 328 27.52 11.33 -9.50
CA ALA A 328 26.58 10.40 -8.88
C ALA A 328 25.12 10.82 -9.13
N ARG A 329 24.83 12.13 -9.04
CA ARG A 329 23.49 12.66 -9.35
C ARG A 329 23.13 12.56 -10.82
N ARG A 330 24.05 12.88 -11.74
CA ARG A 330 23.79 12.78 -13.18
C ARG A 330 23.52 11.36 -13.66
N GLY A 331 24.08 10.34 -12.99
CA GLY A 331 23.75 8.94 -13.24
C GLY A 331 22.31 8.58 -12.87
N ALA A 332 21.72 9.28 -11.90
CA ALA A 332 20.32 9.12 -11.47
C ALA A 332 19.36 10.05 -12.24
N GLU A 333 19.82 11.23 -12.65
CA GLU A 333 19.05 12.26 -13.36
C GLU A 333 19.22 12.13 -14.89
N LYS A 334 18.71 11.05 -15.52
CA LYS A 334 18.20 11.21 -16.90
C LYS A 334 16.78 11.74 -16.74
N PRO A 335 16.47 12.99 -17.12
CA PRO A 335 15.08 13.42 -17.13
C PRO A 335 14.39 12.67 -18.25
N ALA A 336 13.75 11.55 -17.92
CA ALA A 336 12.52 11.19 -18.60
C ALA A 336 11.58 12.39 -18.46
N ASP A 337 10.84 12.73 -19.53
CA ASP A 337 9.73 13.67 -19.42
C ASP A 337 8.91 13.30 -18.16
N PRO A 338 8.70 14.22 -17.19
CA PRO A 338 7.97 13.91 -15.95
C PRO A 338 6.62 13.23 -16.18
N VAL A 339 5.96 13.56 -17.31
CA VAL A 339 4.73 12.89 -17.77
C VAL A 339 5.00 11.39 -18.03
N GLN A 340 6.05 11.08 -18.78
CA GLN A 340 6.42 9.71 -19.12
C GLN A 340 6.92 8.93 -17.91
N ALA A 341 7.63 9.58 -16.98
CA ALA A 341 8.12 8.97 -15.75
C ALA A 341 6.97 8.50 -14.85
N LEU A 342 6.00 9.36 -14.56
CA LEU A 342 4.85 9.01 -13.73
C LEU A 342 3.87 8.06 -14.45
N ALA A 343 3.71 8.19 -15.76
CA ALA A 343 2.94 7.22 -16.54
C ALA A 343 3.63 5.85 -16.58
N GLY A 344 4.97 5.80 -16.63
CA GLY A 344 5.79 4.60 -16.50
C GLY A 344 5.57 3.95 -15.13
N TRP A 345 5.69 4.73 -14.06
CA TRP A 345 5.40 4.27 -12.71
C TRP A 345 4.01 3.65 -12.55
N CYS A 346 2.97 4.24 -13.15
CA CYS A 346 1.62 3.67 -13.08
C CYS A 346 1.54 2.27 -13.71
N ARG A 347 2.20 2.06 -14.85
CA ARG A 347 2.26 0.75 -15.52
C ARG A 347 3.12 -0.24 -14.75
N ASP A 348 4.31 0.18 -14.31
CA ASP A 348 5.23 -0.67 -13.55
C ASP A 348 4.56 -1.17 -12.26
N PHE A 349 3.82 -0.29 -11.58
CA PHE A 349 3.06 -0.66 -10.38
C PHE A 349 1.93 -1.65 -10.68
N ALA A 350 1.26 -1.53 -11.83
CA ALA A 350 0.24 -2.49 -12.23
C ALA A 350 0.84 -3.87 -12.54
N ASP A 351 1.95 -3.93 -13.28
CA ASP A 351 2.64 -5.20 -13.58
C ASP A 351 3.20 -5.85 -12.31
N TYR A 352 3.78 -5.06 -11.39
CA TYR A 352 4.17 -5.52 -10.05
C TYR A 352 2.98 -6.08 -9.26
N SER A 353 1.85 -5.38 -9.26
CA SER A 353 0.62 -5.82 -8.59
C SER A 353 0.12 -7.14 -9.17
N LEU A 354 0.21 -7.34 -10.49
CA LEU A 354 -0.14 -8.60 -11.13
C LEU A 354 0.74 -9.76 -10.66
N VAL A 355 2.07 -9.56 -10.59
CA VAL A 355 3.00 -10.57 -10.05
C VAL A 355 2.61 -10.97 -8.63
N LEU A 356 2.27 -9.99 -7.77
CA LEU A 356 1.82 -10.25 -6.41
C LEU A 356 0.50 -11.03 -6.38
N VAL A 357 -0.48 -10.68 -7.21
CA VAL A 357 -1.78 -11.37 -7.29
C VAL A 357 -1.61 -12.82 -7.74
N LEU A 358 -0.81 -13.07 -8.80
CA LEU A 358 -0.53 -14.42 -9.28
C LEU A 358 0.15 -15.28 -8.20
N ARG A 359 1.10 -14.71 -7.47
CA ARG A 359 1.74 -15.39 -6.33
C ARG A 359 0.76 -15.63 -5.17
N ALA A 360 -0.12 -14.69 -4.89
CA ALA A 360 -1.13 -14.82 -3.85
C ALA A 360 -2.17 -15.92 -4.18
N LEU A 361 -2.52 -16.11 -5.46
CA LEU A 361 -3.36 -17.23 -5.91
C LEU A 361 -2.67 -18.57 -5.59
N GLU A 362 -1.39 -18.71 -5.93
CA GLU A 362 -0.59 -19.91 -5.60
C GLU A 362 -0.55 -20.18 -4.08
N GLN A 363 -0.42 -19.13 -3.25
CA GLN A 363 -0.43 -19.23 -1.78
C GLN A 363 -1.77 -19.71 -1.19
N VAL A 364 -2.89 -19.45 -1.86
CA VAL A 364 -4.22 -19.94 -1.43
C VAL A 364 -4.58 -21.30 -2.05
N ALA A 365 -3.57 -22.02 -2.57
CA ALA A 365 -3.67 -23.35 -3.16
C ALA A 365 -4.38 -23.41 -4.54
N LEU A 366 -4.40 -22.30 -5.28
CA LEU A 366 -4.74 -22.30 -6.70
C LEU A 366 -3.46 -22.59 -7.50
N ALA A 367 -3.25 -23.85 -7.88
CA ALA A 367 -2.07 -24.23 -8.65
C ALA A 367 -2.07 -23.50 -10.01
N PRO A 368 -0.92 -22.94 -10.45
CA PRO A 368 -0.85 -22.28 -11.75
C PRO A 368 -1.17 -23.29 -12.86
N PRO A 369 -2.13 -23.02 -13.74
CA PRO A 369 -2.32 -23.84 -14.94
C PRO A 369 -1.09 -23.72 -15.86
N ASP A 370 -0.93 -24.71 -16.73
CA ASP A 370 0.04 -24.64 -17.84
C ASP A 370 -0.53 -23.71 -18.93
N ALA A 371 -0.53 -22.42 -18.62
CA ALA A 371 -1.09 -21.35 -19.44
C ALA A 371 -0.17 -20.10 -19.36
N PRO A 372 -0.18 -19.22 -20.37
CA PRO A 372 0.51 -17.95 -20.31
C PRO A 372 -0.10 -17.02 -19.24
N GLY A 373 0.62 -15.94 -18.91
CA GLY A 373 0.11 -14.89 -18.05
C GLY A 373 -1.13 -14.18 -18.65
N PRO A 374 -1.95 -13.51 -17.82
CA PRO A 374 -3.14 -12.83 -18.31
C PRO A 374 -2.78 -11.64 -19.22
N ALA A 375 -3.23 -11.73 -20.47
CA ALA A 375 -3.16 -10.64 -21.45
C ALA A 375 -4.29 -9.62 -21.20
N ALA A 376 -4.03 -8.35 -21.50
CA ALA A 376 -4.99 -7.28 -21.27
C ALA A 376 -6.16 -7.35 -22.25
N GLY A 377 -7.39 -7.39 -21.74
CA GLY A 377 -8.63 -7.44 -22.52
C GLY A 377 -9.03 -8.82 -23.02
N GLU A 378 -8.32 -9.87 -22.60
CA GLU A 378 -8.61 -11.25 -22.95
C GLU A 378 -8.96 -12.07 -21.69
N PRO A 379 -9.75 -13.16 -21.82
CA PRO A 379 -9.97 -14.07 -20.71
C PRO A 379 -8.65 -14.64 -20.20
N GLY A 380 -8.38 -14.47 -18.91
CA GLY A 380 -7.14 -14.91 -18.31
C GLY A 380 -7.18 -16.37 -17.84
N PRO A 381 -6.17 -16.81 -17.08
CA PRO A 381 -6.05 -18.20 -16.65
C PRO A 381 -7.20 -18.63 -15.74
N ALA A 382 -7.66 -19.87 -15.97
CA ALA A 382 -8.68 -20.54 -15.17
C ALA A 382 -8.04 -21.53 -14.19
N TYR A 383 -8.56 -21.54 -12.97
CA TYR A 383 -8.12 -22.33 -11.84
C TYR A 383 -9.31 -23.08 -11.26
N THR A 384 -9.04 -24.14 -10.50
CA THR A 384 -10.07 -24.84 -9.71
C THR A 384 -9.88 -24.58 -8.23
N TYR A 385 -10.96 -24.22 -7.53
CA TYR A 385 -10.96 -23.92 -6.11
C TYR A 385 -12.17 -24.51 -5.41
N ARG A 386 -11.97 -25.46 -4.51
CA ARG A 386 -13.07 -26.12 -3.75
C ARG A 386 -14.20 -26.63 -4.68
N GLY A 387 -13.80 -27.14 -5.85
CA GLY A 387 -14.70 -27.63 -6.89
C GLY A 387 -15.41 -26.55 -7.73
N ARG A 388 -15.07 -25.27 -7.56
CA ARG A 388 -15.57 -24.13 -8.31
C ARG A 388 -14.51 -23.66 -9.31
N GLN A 389 -14.92 -23.04 -10.41
CA GLN A 389 -14.00 -22.44 -11.38
C GLN A 389 -13.66 -21.01 -10.97
N VAL A 390 -12.37 -20.66 -10.97
CA VAL A 390 -11.90 -19.30 -10.66
C VAL A 390 -11.13 -18.78 -11.86
N ARG A 391 -11.41 -17.57 -12.32
CA ARG A 391 -10.67 -16.93 -13.42
C ARG A 391 -10.12 -15.57 -12.99
N LEU A 392 -8.91 -15.23 -13.41
CA LEU A 392 -8.33 -13.90 -13.21
C LEU A 392 -8.13 -13.22 -14.57
N ASP A 393 -8.91 -12.19 -14.84
CA ASP A 393 -8.80 -11.40 -16.07
C ASP A 393 -7.98 -10.13 -15.83
N ARG A 394 -7.14 -9.74 -16.80
CA ARG A 394 -6.49 -8.42 -16.84
C ARG A 394 -7.31 -7.52 -17.77
N GLU A 395 -7.82 -6.44 -17.24
CA GLU A 395 -8.59 -5.46 -18.01
C GLU A 395 -7.65 -4.52 -18.80
N LEU A 396 -8.19 -3.88 -19.84
CA LEU A 396 -7.45 -2.92 -20.67
C LEU A 396 -7.04 -1.63 -19.94
N ASP A 397 -7.63 -1.40 -18.77
CA ASP A 397 -7.31 -0.29 -17.88
C ASP A 397 -6.32 -0.70 -16.77
N ASP A 398 -5.60 -1.82 -16.94
CA ASP A 398 -4.65 -2.38 -15.98
C ASP A 398 -5.26 -2.69 -14.59
N THR A 399 -6.56 -2.96 -14.52
CA THR A 399 -7.19 -3.57 -13.34
C THR A 399 -7.34 -5.07 -13.52
N PHE A 400 -7.65 -5.79 -12.44
CA PHE A 400 -7.83 -7.24 -12.49
C PHE A 400 -9.22 -7.62 -11.97
N SER A 401 -9.88 -8.51 -12.69
CA SER A 401 -11.19 -9.03 -12.32
C SER A 401 -11.04 -10.48 -11.89
N LEU A 402 -11.42 -10.79 -10.66
CA LEU A 402 -11.52 -12.17 -10.16
C LEU A 402 -12.96 -12.65 -10.33
N LEU A 403 -13.13 -13.76 -11.03
CA LEU A 403 -14.43 -14.37 -11.28
C LEU A 403 -14.52 -15.73 -10.60
N LEU A 404 -15.70 -16.06 -10.07
CA LEU A 404 -16.06 -17.35 -9.51
C LEU A 404 -17.24 -17.90 -10.32
N ASP A 405 -17.02 -19.00 -11.03
CA ASP A 405 -17.97 -19.62 -11.99
C ASP A 405 -18.54 -18.64 -13.01
N GLY A 406 -17.70 -17.72 -13.48
CA GLY A 406 -18.07 -16.70 -14.47
C GLY A 406 -18.66 -15.42 -13.87
N GLU A 407 -18.93 -15.38 -12.58
CA GLU A 407 -19.45 -14.17 -11.90
C GLU A 407 -18.32 -13.35 -11.26
N PRO A 408 -18.24 -12.03 -11.48
CA PRO A 408 -17.21 -11.19 -10.88
C PRO A 408 -17.40 -11.09 -9.36
N VAL A 409 -16.38 -11.47 -8.60
CA VAL A 409 -16.40 -11.46 -7.13
C VAL A 409 -15.48 -10.41 -6.49
N LEU A 410 -14.46 -9.96 -7.22
CA LEU A 410 -13.56 -8.91 -6.76
C LEU A 410 -12.90 -8.19 -7.93
N ARG A 411 -12.98 -6.86 -7.92
CA ARG A 411 -12.16 -5.99 -8.77
C ARG A 411 -10.92 -5.53 -8.01
N ILE A 412 -9.74 -5.75 -8.56
CA ILE A 412 -8.45 -5.39 -7.96
C ILE A 412 -7.89 -4.21 -8.76
N VAL A 413 -7.65 -3.10 -8.08
CA VAL A 413 -7.28 -1.82 -8.69
C VAL A 413 -5.91 -1.38 -8.16
N PRO A 414 -4.84 -1.53 -8.96
CA PRO A 414 -3.54 -0.95 -8.63
C PRO A 414 -3.61 0.58 -8.65
N VAL A 415 -3.52 1.22 -7.48
CA VAL A 415 -3.46 2.67 -7.32
C VAL A 415 -2.04 3.04 -6.90
N PRO A 416 -1.17 3.51 -7.82
CA PRO A 416 0.25 3.79 -7.59
C PRO A 416 0.50 5.08 -6.79
N HIS A 417 -0.36 5.36 -5.80
CA HIS A 417 -0.34 6.57 -4.99
C HIS A 417 -0.02 6.22 -3.53
N ALA A 418 1.02 6.84 -2.97
CA ALA A 418 1.50 6.58 -1.62
C ALA A 418 0.64 7.28 -0.57
N LEU A 419 -0.49 6.64 -0.21
CA LEU A 419 -1.50 7.21 0.69
C LEU A 419 -0.94 7.57 2.07
N THR A 420 0.05 6.81 2.56
CA THR A 420 0.58 6.94 3.92
C THR A 420 1.91 7.70 4.00
N ALA A 421 2.55 7.98 2.87
CA ALA A 421 3.88 8.57 2.83
C ALA A 421 3.93 10.04 3.25
N THR A 422 2.83 10.78 3.07
CA THR A 422 2.80 12.23 3.39
C THR A 422 2.93 12.50 4.88
N GLY A 423 2.50 11.57 5.75
CA GLY A 423 2.39 11.78 7.20
C GLY A 423 1.36 12.84 7.62
N ASP A 424 0.72 13.52 6.67
CA ASP A 424 -0.26 14.58 6.89
C ASP A 424 -1.67 13.97 6.96
N LEU A 425 -2.26 13.95 8.16
CA LEU A 425 -3.57 13.34 8.40
C LEU A 425 -4.70 13.96 7.56
N PRO A 426 -4.81 15.30 7.45
CA PRO A 426 -5.70 15.95 6.49
C PRO A 426 -5.54 15.49 5.04
N ALA A 427 -4.31 15.28 4.56
CA ALA A 427 -4.07 14.76 3.21
C ALA A 427 -4.56 13.31 3.07
N LEU A 428 -4.22 12.45 4.03
CA LEU A 428 -4.70 11.07 4.06
C LEU A 428 -6.23 11.01 4.07
N ASP A 429 -6.91 11.89 4.80
CA ASP A 429 -8.38 11.93 4.81
C ASP A 429 -8.96 12.25 3.43
N ARG A 430 -8.39 13.25 2.74
CA ARG A 430 -8.77 13.55 1.35
C ARG A 430 -8.51 12.37 0.41
N HIS A 431 -7.40 11.65 0.60
CA HIS A 431 -7.06 10.46 -0.18
C HIS A 431 -8.05 9.32 0.07
N LEU A 432 -8.41 9.06 1.34
CA LEU A 432 -9.41 8.06 1.70
C LEU A 432 -10.79 8.43 1.15
N ASP A 433 -11.19 9.69 1.26
CA ASP A 433 -12.45 10.17 0.70
C ASP A 433 -12.47 10.05 -0.82
N ALA A 434 -11.35 10.29 -1.49
CA ALA A 434 -11.23 10.02 -2.92
C ALA A 434 -11.49 8.53 -3.22
N LEU A 435 -11.07 7.59 -2.39
CA LEU A 435 -11.32 6.16 -2.64
C LEU A 435 -12.79 5.73 -2.46
N ARG A 436 -13.66 6.59 -1.91
CA ARG A 436 -15.06 6.23 -1.73
C ARG A 436 -15.78 6.22 -3.09
N THR A 437 -16.37 5.08 -3.43
CA THR A 437 -17.17 4.91 -4.65
C THR A 437 -18.61 4.53 -4.29
N PRO A 438 -19.63 5.29 -4.75
CA PRO A 438 -21.03 5.05 -4.39
C PRO A 438 -21.65 3.74 -4.92
N SER A 439 -21.09 3.13 -5.98
CA SER A 439 -21.75 2.00 -6.67
C SER A 439 -20.81 0.96 -7.31
N ALA A 440 -19.56 0.84 -6.86
CA ALA A 440 -18.70 -0.24 -7.36
C ALA A 440 -19.03 -1.54 -6.59
N GLY A 441 -19.03 -2.69 -7.26
CA GLY A 441 -19.02 -3.99 -6.61
C GLY A 441 -17.81 -4.16 -5.68
N PRO A 442 -17.61 -5.33 -5.05
CA PRO A 442 -16.47 -5.56 -4.17
C PRO A 442 -15.14 -5.20 -4.86
N ALA A 443 -14.43 -4.22 -4.32
CA ALA A 443 -13.16 -3.74 -4.87
C ALA A 443 -12.05 -3.82 -3.82
N ALA A 444 -10.83 -4.09 -4.29
CA ALA A 444 -9.60 -4.00 -3.52
C ALA A 444 -8.65 -3.02 -4.20
N VAL A 445 -8.08 -2.10 -3.42
CA VAL A 445 -7.10 -1.11 -3.87
C VAL A 445 -5.74 -1.52 -3.36
N LEU A 446 -4.85 -1.83 -4.31
CA LEU A 446 -3.44 -2.10 -4.03
C LEU A 446 -2.72 -0.76 -4.12
N TYR A 447 -2.00 -0.37 -3.08
CA TYR A 447 -1.29 0.91 -3.06
C TYR A 447 0.12 0.76 -2.47
N PRO A 448 1.10 1.57 -2.90
CA PRO A 448 2.41 1.58 -2.27
C PRO A 448 2.25 2.07 -0.83
N GLY A 449 2.55 1.20 0.11
CA GLY A 449 2.49 1.52 1.54
C GLY A 449 3.62 0.83 2.26
N GLU A 450 4.39 1.60 3.03
CA GLU A 450 5.48 1.06 3.84
C GLU A 450 5.05 0.84 5.30
N GLY A 451 5.61 -0.19 5.95
CA GLY A 451 5.29 -0.53 7.34
C GLY A 451 5.49 0.63 8.34
N PRO A 452 6.63 1.34 8.32
CA PRO A 452 6.88 2.47 9.22
C PRO A 452 5.84 3.60 9.10
N GLU A 453 5.42 3.92 7.87
CA GLU A 453 4.41 4.95 7.61
C GLU A 453 3.06 4.57 8.23
N ARG A 454 2.62 3.33 8.01
CA ARG A 454 1.35 2.82 8.56
C ARG A 454 1.38 2.69 10.08
N ALA A 455 2.51 2.28 10.65
CA ALA A 455 2.69 2.14 12.09
C ALA A 455 2.61 3.50 12.81
N ALA A 456 3.07 4.57 12.17
CA ALA A 456 3.03 5.93 12.71
C ALA A 456 1.61 6.54 12.72
N LEU A 457 0.65 5.99 11.97
CA LEU A 457 -0.71 6.52 11.91
C LEU A 457 -1.46 6.35 13.24
N PRO A 458 -2.34 7.30 13.60
CA PRO A 458 -3.33 7.09 14.66
C PRO A 458 -4.15 5.83 14.43
N LEU A 459 -4.57 5.19 15.53
CA LEU A 459 -5.28 3.91 15.53
C LEU A 459 -6.46 3.87 14.54
N ASP A 460 -7.34 4.87 14.56
CA ASP A 460 -8.52 4.90 13.71
C ASP A 460 -8.18 4.98 12.20
N ARG A 461 -7.12 5.72 11.84
CA ARG A 461 -6.61 5.78 10.46
C ARG A 461 -5.92 4.48 10.07
N ARG A 462 -5.14 3.90 10.97
CA ARG A 462 -4.51 2.59 10.79
C ARG A 462 -5.56 1.51 10.51
N LEU A 463 -6.67 1.52 11.24
CA LEU A 463 -7.81 0.62 10.99
C LEU A 463 -8.46 0.82 9.61
N ALA A 464 -8.53 2.06 9.11
CA ALA A 464 -9.10 2.36 7.79
C ALA A 464 -8.20 1.86 6.65
N VAL A 465 -6.89 2.12 6.73
CA VAL A 465 -5.90 1.70 5.70
C VAL A 465 -5.56 0.21 5.75
N HIS A 466 -5.92 -0.48 6.83
CA HIS A 466 -5.85 -1.95 6.98
C HIS A 466 -7.22 -2.62 6.98
N SER A 467 -8.26 -1.93 6.50
CA SER A 467 -9.62 -2.48 6.43
C SER A 467 -9.63 -3.71 5.52
N SER A 468 -9.56 -4.91 6.12
CA SER A 468 -9.40 -6.17 5.38
C SER A 468 -10.66 -6.59 4.61
N TRP A 469 -11.75 -5.83 4.71
CA TRP A 469 -13.08 -6.19 4.22
C TRP A 469 -13.81 -5.08 3.46
N GLY A 470 -13.26 -3.86 3.43
CA GLY A 470 -13.97 -2.66 2.97
C GLY A 470 -15.02 -2.24 4.02
N THR A 471 -15.10 -0.96 4.33
CA THR A 471 -16.05 -0.45 5.33
C THR A 471 -16.62 0.87 4.84
N ASP A 472 -17.94 1.04 4.94
CA ASP A 472 -18.59 2.35 4.80
C ASP A 472 -18.20 3.09 3.50
N GLY A 473 -18.35 2.43 2.35
CA GLY A 473 -18.02 3.01 1.04
C GLY A 473 -16.53 3.00 0.65
N LEU A 474 -15.62 2.60 1.55
CA LEU A 474 -14.21 2.38 1.20
C LEU A 474 -13.98 0.97 0.65
N PRO A 475 -13.15 0.82 -0.41
CA PRO A 475 -12.70 -0.48 -0.90
C PRO A 475 -11.80 -1.17 0.13
N ARG A 476 -11.50 -2.45 -0.11
CA ARG A 476 -10.49 -3.18 0.67
C ARG A 476 -9.12 -2.55 0.43
N MET A 477 -8.50 -2.04 1.47
CA MET A 477 -7.22 -1.35 1.39
C MET A 477 -6.08 -2.35 1.55
N VAL A 478 -5.25 -2.51 0.53
CA VAL A 478 -4.16 -3.51 0.49
C VAL A 478 -2.82 -2.81 0.25
N PRO A 479 -2.08 -2.43 1.32
CA PRO A 479 -0.75 -1.89 1.12
C PRO A 479 0.17 -2.97 0.55
N VAL A 480 1.05 -2.59 -0.38
CA VAL A 480 2.07 -3.46 -0.97
C VAL A 480 3.40 -2.72 -1.08
N SER A 481 4.50 -3.43 -0.88
CA SER A 481 5.85 -2.90 -1.10
C SER A 481 6.86 -4.04 -1.30
N PRO A 482 7.88 -3.87 -2.16
CA PRO A 482 9.01 -4.80 -2.26
C PRO A 482 9.86 -4.88 -0.98
N THR A 483 9.75 -3.90 -0.10
CA THR A 483 10.43 -3.87 1.22
C THR A 483 9.62 -4.56 2.32
N ASP A 484 8.46 -5.13 1.99
CA ASP A 484 7.48 -5.64 2.94
C ASP A 484 7.03 -7.05 2.54
N LEU A 485 7.51 -8.05 3.28
CA LEU A 485 7.21 -9.46 3.01
C LEU A 485 5.74 -9.83 3.24
N GLY A 486 4.98 -9.00 3.97
CA GLY A 486 3.55 -9.20 4.22
C GLY A 486 2.66 -8.91 3.00
N SER A 487 3.18 -8.26 1.95
CA SER A 487 2.41 -7.83 0.77
C SER A 487 1.62 -8.97 0.13
N THR A 488 2.27 -10.10 -0.17
CA THR A 488 1.61 -11.27 -0.78
C THR A 488 0.56 -11.89 0.14
N ALA A 489 0.85 -11.97 1.44
CA ALA A 489 -0.06 -12.52 2.45
C ALA A 489 -1.36 -11.69 2.57
N ARG A 490 -1.26 -10.35 2.53
CA ARG A 490 -2.44 -9.47 2.52
C ARG A 490 -3.31 -9.67 1.29
N ILE A 491 -2.68 -9.80 0.11
CA ILE A 491 -3.41 -10.06 -1.13
C ILE A 491 -4.07 -11.44 -1.05
N ALA A 492 -3.36 -12.48 -0.62
CA ALA A 492 -3.89 -13.81 -0.44
C ALA A 492 -5.10 -13.82 0.51
N ARG A 493 -5.02 -13.09 1.63
CA ARG A 493 -6.14 -12.87 2.55
C ARG A 493 -7.32 -12.15 1.88
N THR A 494 -7.04 -11.15 1.05
CA THR A 494 -8.06 -10.42 0.28
C THR A 494 -8.75 -11.32 -0.75
N LEU A 495 -7.99 -12.19 -1.42
CA LEU A 495 -8.51 -13.19 -2.37
C LEU A 495 -9.38 -14.22 -1.65
N ARG A 496 -8.93 -14.77 -0.51
CA ARG A 496 -9.76 -15.65 0.34
C ARG A 496 -11.05 -14.96 0.79
N SER A 497 -10.94 -13.71 1.22
CA SER A 497 -12.09 -12.88 1.60
C SER A 497 -13.07 -12.64 0.44
N ALA A 498 -12.64 -12.76 -0.82
CA ALA A 498 -13.55 -12.73 -1.98
C ALA A 498 -14.11 -14.11 -2.34
N LEU A 499 -13.27 -15.14 -2.31
CA LEU A 499 -13.61 -16.51 -2.72
C LEU A 499 -14.29 -17.30 -1.61
N ASP A 500 -13.59 -17.56 -0.50
CA ASP A 500 -14.10 -18.35 0.62
C ASP A 500 -15.33 -17.68 1.24
N ALA A 501 -15.30 -16.36 1.45
CA ALA A 501 -16.46 -15.66 2.01
C ALA A 501 -17.69 -15.81 1.13
N ARG A 502 -17.56 -15.69 -0.19
CA ARG A 502 -18.66 -15.85 -1.15
C ARG A 502 -19.23 -17.27 -1.07
N ILE A 503 -18.35 -18.28 -1.13
CA ILE A 503 -18.75 -19.69 -1.03
C ILE A 503 -19.46 -19.98 0.31
N MET A 504 -18.94 -19.46 1.43
CA MET A 504 -19.49 -19.73 2.76
C MET A 504 -20.82 -19.00 3.02
N LEU A 505 -20.97 -17.78 2.52
CA LEU A 505 -22.17 -16.95 2.74
C LEU A 505 -23.33 -17.29 1.81
N ASP A 506 -23.10 -18.12 0.80
CA ASP A 506 -24.14 -18.72 -0.03
C ASP A 506 -24.99 -19.75 0.75
N TYR A 507 -24.57 -20.16 1.94
CA TYR A 507 -25.36 -21.02 2.84
C TYR A 507 -26.34 -20.21 3.71
N PRO A 508 -27.59 -20.67 3.87
CA PRO A 508 -28.17 -21.88 3.28
C PRO A 508 -28.66 -21.65 1.85
N VAL A 509 -28.72 -22.72 1.04
CA VAL A 509 -29.16 -22.64 -0.36
C VAL A 509 -30.66 -22.94 -0.44
N SER A 510 -31.43 -21.95 -0.87
CA SER A 510 -32.89 -22.06 -1.04
C SER A 510 -33.26 -22.17 -2.52
N VAL A 511 -34.11 -23.15 -2.82
CA VAL A 511 -34.66 -23.41 -4.16
C VAL A 511 -36.13 -22.99 -4.17
N PRO A 512 -36.53 -22.01 -5.01
CA PRO A 512 -37.93 -21.67 -5.19
C PRO A 512 -38.73 -22.87 -5.69
N CYS A 513 -39.88 -23.13 -5.08
CA CYS A 513 -40.72 -24.27 -5.43
C CYS A 513 -42.19 -23.85 -5.51
N ARG A 514 -42.81 -24.09 -6.67
CA ARG A 514 -44.25 -23.83 -6.91
C ARG A 514 -45.08 -25.10 -7.02
N LEU A 515 -44.44 -26.27 -6.94
CA LEU A 515 -45.09 -27.56 -7.00
C LEU A 515 -45.87 -27.83 -5.72
N SER A 516 -47.16 -28.14 -5.89
CA SER A 516 -48.04 -28.54 -4.77
C SER A 516 -47.59 -29.89 -4.18
N GLY A 517 -47.54 -29.99 -2.85
CA GLY A 517 -47.11 -31.20 -2.16
C GLY A 517 -45.59 -31.32 -1.97
N ALA A 518 -44.80 -30.36 -2.46
CA ALA A 518 -43.35 -30.34 -2.27
C ALA A 518 -42.94 -30.13 -0.80
N GLU A 519 -43.81 -29.56 0.03
CA GLU A 519 -43.64 -29.46 1.48
C GLU A 519 -43.47 -30.84 2.15
N ALA A 520 -44.03 -31.90 1.55
CA ALA A 520 -43.85 -33.27 2.04
C ALA A 520 -42.41 -33.78 1.89
N LEU A 521 -41.61 -33.17 1.00
CA LEU A 521 -40.19 -33.50 0.88
C LEU A 521 -39.42 -33.08 2.15
N ALA A 522 -39.72 -31.92 2.72
CA ALA A 522 -39.09 -31.47 3.97
C ALA A 522 -39.48 -32.35 5.18
N ALA A 523 -40.66 -32.98 5.16
CA ALA A 523 -41.05 -33.96 6.17
C ALA A 523 -40.32 -35.31 6.01
N ARG A 524 -39.88 -35.64 4.79
CA ARG A 524 -39.22 -36.92 4.47
C ARG A 524 -37.69 -36.86 4.55
N PHE A 525 -37.12 -35.68 4.38
CA PHE A 525 -35.68 -35.46 4.32
C PHE A 525 -35.30 -34.40 5.36
N ASP A 526 -34.59 -34.81 6.41
CA ASP A 526 -34.08 -33.96 7.49
C ASP A 526 -32.98 -32.97 7.03
N TRP A 527 -32.51 -33.09 5.79
CA TRP A 527 -31.61 -32.12 5.17
C TRP A 527 -32.33 -31.01 4.38
N LEU A 528 -33.66 -31.06 4.32
CA LEU A 528 -34.51 -30.06 3.68
C LEU A 528 -35.40 -29.36 4.72
N VAL A 529 -35.59 -28.05 4.54
CA VAL A 529 -36.57 -27.26 5.29
C VAL A 529 -37.47 -26.53 4.30
N TRP A 530 -38.78 -26.61 4.51
CA TRP A 530 -39.76 -25.85 3.75
C TRP A 530 -40.06 -24.52 4.44
N ASN A 531 -39.89 -23.41 3.72
CA ASN A 531 -40.27 -22.07 4.21
C ASN A 531 -40.87 -21.26 3.05
N ALA A 532 -42.12 -20.79 3.22
CA ALA A 532 -42.75 -19.81 2.33
C ALA A 532 -42.58 -20.07 0.81
N GLY A 533 -42.79 -21.31 0.35
CA GLY A 533 -42.65 -21.66 -1.08
C GLY A 533 -41.22 -21.94 -1.53
N GLN A 534 -40.31 -22.21 -0.59
CA GLN A 534 -38.91 -22.56 -0.89
C GLN A 534 -38.49 -23.81 -0.13
N LEU A 535 -37.74 -24.69 -0.81
CA LEU A 535 -37.01 -25.80 -0.19
C LEU A 535 -35.58 -25.36 0.05
N THR A 536 -35.15 -25.42 1.30
CA THR A 536 -33.82 -24.99 1.72
C THR A 536 -32.98 -26.19 2.12
N VAL A 537 -31.81 -26.33 1.50
CA VAL A 537 -30.83 -27.37 1.82
C VAL A 537 -30.01 -26.92 3.04
N ILE A 538 -30.16 -27.61 4.17
CA ILE A 538 -29.55 -27.23 5.44
C ILE A 538 -28.35 -28.09 5.86
N ARG A 539 -28.16 -29.28 5.27
CA ARG A 539 -26.95 -30.09 5.43
C ARG A 539 -26.60 -30.83 4.14
N PRO A 540 -25.33 -31.24 3.95
CA PRO A 540 -24.96 -32.12 2.84
C PRO A 540 -25.76 -33.43 2.91
N PRO A 541 -26.49 -33.83 1.86
CA PRO A 541 -27.11 -35.15 1.80
C PRO A 541 -26.09 -36.22 1.46
N ALA A 542 -26.26 -37.41 2.01
CA ALA A 542 -25.49 -38.57 1.60
C ALA A 542 -25.92 -39.06 0.20
N PRO A 543 -25.06 -39.76 -0.58
CA PRO A 543 -25.40 -40.19 -1.93
C PRO A 543 -26.70 -41.01 -2.04
N TYR A 544 -26.99 -41.85 -1.03
CA TYR A 544 -28.22 -42.64 -1.00
C TYR A 544 -29.48 -41.79 -0.73
N GLU A 545 -29.34 -40.64 -0.07
CA GLU A 545 -30.45 -39.70 0.17
C GLU A 545 -30.85 -39.00 -1.12
N LEU A 546 -29.87 -38.63 -1.96
CA LEU A 546 -30.12 -38.08 -3.30
C LEU A 546 -30.85 -39.08 -4.20
N GLY A 547 -30.47 -40.36 -4.19
CA GLY A 547 -31.22 -41.39 -4.94
C GLY A 547 -32.67 -41.56 -4.44
N ARG A 548 -32.91 -41.41 -3.12
CA ARG A 548 -34.27 -41.42 -2.56
C ARG A 548 -35.06 -40.16 -2.91
N LEU A 549 -34.41 -39.00 -3.05
CA LEU A 549 -35.03 -37.76 -3.51
C LEU A 549 -35.60 -37.94 -4.91
N ASP A 550 -34.84 -38.51 -5.84
CA ASP A 550 -35.30 -38.71 -7.22
C ASP A 550 -36.56 -39.58 -7.29
N SER A 551 -36.63 -40.59 -6.42
CA SER A 551 -37.81 -41.45 -6.27
C SER A 551 -39.00 -40.70 -5.66
N ALA A 552 -38.76 -39.85 -4.65
CA ALA A 552 -39.80 -39.04 -4.03
C ALA A 552 -40.37 -37.98 -4.99
N LEU A 553 -39.50 -37.34 -5.77
CA LEU A 553 -39.89 -36.39 -6.82
C LEU A 553 -40.74 -37.08 -7.89
N ALA A 554 -40.39 -38.31 -8.31
CA ALA A 554 -41.22 -39.06 -9.25
C ALA A 554 -42.66 -39.29 -8.74
N GLY A 555 -42.83 -39.41 -7.41
CA GLY A 555 -44.14 -39.53 -6.75
C GLY A 555 -45.00 -38.25 -6.76
N LEU A 556 -44.40 -37.08 -7.02
CA LEU A 556 -45.11 -35.79 -7.16
C LEU A 556 -45.57 -35.53 -8.60
N ARG A 557 -45.35 -36.47 -9.52
CA ARG A 557 -45.84 -36.36 -10.90
C ARG A 557 -47.36 -36.43 -10.94
N VAL A 558 -48.00 -35.52 -11.68
CA VAL A 558 -49.45 -35.53 -11.87
C VAL A 558 -49.86 -36.84 -12.55
N ARG A 559 -50.87 -37.53 -12.00
CA ARG A 559 -51.39 -38.78 -12.58
C ARG A 559 -51.87 -38.54 -14.02
N ALA A 560 -51.68 -39.52 -14.90
CA ALA A 560 -51.93 -39.40 -16.34
C ALA A 560 -53.34 -38.86 -16.70
N ASP A 561 -54.38 -39.20 -15.93
CA ASP A 561 -55.76 -38.75 -16.18
C ASP A 561 -56.04 -37.30 -15.73
N ALA A 562 -55.26 -36.79 -14.78
CA ALA A 562 -55.31 -35.39 -14.33
C ALA A 562 -54.41 -34.50 -15.20
N ALA A 563 -53.28 -35.03 -15.69
CA ALA A 563 -52.38 -34.34 -16.61
C ALA A 563 -53.08 -33.98 -17.94
N ARG A 564 -53.99 -34.84 -18.43
CA ARG A 564 -54.84 -34.55 -19.61
C ARG A 564 -55.81 -33.38 -19.41
N ARG A 565 -56.15 -33.03 -18.16
CA ARG A 565 -57.13 -31.97 -17.83
C ARG A 565 -56.49 -30.65 -17.38
N GLN A 566 -55.32 -30.70 -16.77
CA GLN A 566 -54.68 -29.55 -16.09
C GLN A 566 -53.26 -29.23 -16.59
N GLY A 567 -52.70 -30.03 -17.51
CA GLY A 567 -51.31 -29.93 -17.96
C GLY A 567 -50.36 -30.86 -17.20
N ASP A 568 -49.29 -31.33 -17.86
CA ASP A 568 -48.24 -32.15 -17.25
C ASP A 568 -47.22 -31.28 -16.50
N ASN A 569 -46.74 -31.73 -15.35
CA ASN A 569 -45.76 -31.01 -14.52
C ASN A 569 -44.31 -31.48 -14.72
N THR A 570 -44.04 -32.29 -15.76
CA THR A 570 -42.72 -32.88 -16.02
C THR A 570 -41.58 -31.86 -16.08
N GLU A 571 -41.73 -30.74 -16.78
CA GLU A 571 -40.66 -29.74 -16.90
C GLU A 571 -40.34 -29.05 -15.56
N GLU A 572 -41.37 -28.73 -14.78
CA GLU A 572 -41.21 -28.10 -13.48
C GLU A 572 -40.56 -29.06 -12.48
N LEU A 573 -40.93 -30.35 -12.55
CA LEU A 573 -40.31 -31.40 -11.75
C LEU A 573 -38.84 -31.61 -12.11
N ASN A 574 -38.51 -31.61 -13.40
CA ASN A 574 -37.14 -31.73 -13.88
C ASN A 574 -36.28 -30.52 -13.47
N ARG A 575 -36.85 -29.31 -13.52
CA ARG A 575 -36.20 -28.09 -13.00
C ARG A 575 -35.96 -28.18 -11.50
N LEU A 576 -36.99 -28.52 -10.71
CA LEU A 576 -36.84 -28.67 -9.26
C LEU A 576 -35.80 -29.75 -8.92
N ARG A 577 -35.78 -30.87 -9.65
CA ARG A 577 -34.74 -31.90 -9.49
C ARG A 577 -33.35 -31.30 -9.72
N ALA A 578 -33.13 -30.65 -10.86
CA ALA A 578 -31.84 -30.06 -11.19
C ALA A 578 -31.40 -29.04 -10.13
N ASP A 579 -32.30 -28.13 -9.74
CA ASP A 579 -32.03 -27.08 -8.77
C ASP A 579 -31.72 -27.65 -7.37
N LEU A 580 -32.43 -28.71 -6.93
CA LEU A 580 -32.16 -29.36 -5.65
C LEU A 580 -30.84 -30.15 -5.65
N HIS A 581 -30.51 -30.82 -6.77
CA HIS A 581 -29.21 -31.49 -6.92
C HIS A 581 -28.07 -30.47 -6.92
N GLU A 582 -28.23 -29.35 -7.63
CA GLU A 582 -27.25 -28.25 -7.61
C GLU A 582 -27.11 -27.63 -6.21
N ALA A 583 -28.23 -27.38 -5.52
CA ALA A 583 -28.22 -26.85 -4.16
C ALA A 583 -27.55 -27.82 -3.17
N ALA A 584 -27.85 -29.12 -3.27
CA ALA A 584 -27.21 -30.17 -2.47
C ALA A 584 -25.70 -30.25 -2.72
N ASP A 585 -25.29 -30.17 -3.98
CA ASP A 585 -23.89 -30.16 -4.37
C ASP A 585 -23.17 -28.89 -3.86
N ARG A 586 -23.78 -27.71 -3.97
CA ARG A 586 -23.24 -26.46 -3.39
C ARG A 586 -23.01 -26.57 -1.88
N VAL A 587 -23.95 -27.15 -1.13
CA VAL A 587 -23.80 -27.37 0.32
C VAL A 587 -22.75 -28.44 0.61
N THR A 588 -22.69 -29.50 -0.20
CA THR A 588 -21.65 -30.55 -0.10
C THR A 588 -20.26 -29.97 -0.32
N ARG A 589 -20.10 -29.02 -1.26
CA ARG A 589 -18.82 -28.35 -1.51
C ARG A 589 -18.30 -27.58 -0.29
N LEU A 590 -19.17 -27.14 0.63
CA LEU A 590 -18.77 -26.50 1.89
C LEU A 590 -17.99 -27.43 2.82
N THR A 591 -18.04 -28.75 2.60
CA THR A 591 -17.26 -29.73 3.37
C THR A 591 -15.79 -29.82 2.94
N HIS A 592 -15.42 -29.21 1.80
CA HIS A 592 -14.02 -29.13 1.37
C HIS A 592 -13.26 -28.11 2.20
N CYS A 593 -12.12 -28.54 2.75
CA CYS A 593 -11.25 -27.68 3.53
C CYS A 593 -10.72 -26.51 2.67
N PRO A 594 -10.81 -25.25 3.15
CA PRO A 594 -10.25 -24.11 2.43
C PRO A 594 -8.71 -24.00 2.55
N VAL A 595 -8.07 -24.85 3.36
CA VAL A 595 -6.62 -24.78 3.65
C VAL A 595 -5.86 -25.96 3.06
N CYS A 596 -6.40 -27.18 3.12
CA CYS A 596 -5.73 -28.38 2.64
C CYS A 596 -5.94 -28.59 1.14
N PRO A 597 -4.88 -28.92 0.37
CA PRO A 597 -5.01 -29.28 -1.04
C PRO A 597 -5.44 -30.74 -1.25
N ARG A 598 -5.27 -31.61 -0.24
CA ARG A 598 -5.63 -33.04 -0.35
C ARG A 598 -7.15 -33.22 -0.26
N PRO A 599 -7.73 -34.21 -0.97
CA PRO A 599 -9.08 -34.67 -0.69
C PRO A 599 -9.08 -35.31 0.71
N ALA A 600 -9.27 -34.47 1.73
CA ALA A 600 -9.55 -34.95 3.07
C ALA A 600 -10.91 -35.66 3.06
N ALA A 601 -11.11 -36.62 3.95
CA ALA A 601 -12.45 -37.09 4.27
C ALA A 601 -13.36 -35.86 4.50
N PRO A 602 -14.63 -35.88 4.03
CA PRO A 602 -15.52 -34.74 4.16
C PRO A 602 -15.48 -34.18 5.57
N ALA A 603 -15.35 -32.87 5.70
CA ALA A 603 -15.36 -32.24 7.01
C ALA A 603 -16.67 -32.57 7.75
N VAL A 604 -16.59 -32.63 9.08
CA VAL A 604 -17.79 -32.77 9.90
C VAL A 604 -18.59 -31.48 9.79
N PHE A 605 -19.72 -31.53 9.09
CA PHE A 605 -20.64 -30.43 8.88
C PHE A 605 -21.71 -30.41 9.97
N VAL A 606 -21.86 -29.28 10.65
CA VAL A 606 -22.86 -29.07 11.70
C VAL A 606 -23.69 -27.84 11.36
N PRO A 607 -24.97 -27.99 10.97
CA PRO A 607 -25.87 -26.85 10.83
C PRO A 607 -26.13 -26.19 12.19
N ARG A 608 -26.41 -24.89 12.18
CA ARG A 608 -26.68 -24.06 13.37
C ARG A 608 -27.83 -23.10 13.10
N ASP A 609 -28.30 -22.46 14.16
CA ASP A 609 -29.39 -21.50 14.09
C ASP A 609 -29.11 -20.34 13.14
N HIS A 610 -30.18 -19.68 12.71
CA HIS A 610 -30.13 -18.49 11.85
C HIS A 610 -29.39 -18.70 10.51
N GLY A 611 -29.47 -19.90 9.95
CA GLY A 611 -28.82 -20.21 8.66
C GLY A 611 -27.30 -20.13 8.75
N THR A 612 -26.73 -20.52 9.90
CA THR A 612 -25.28 -20.62 10.06
C THR A 612 -24.83 -22.07 10.12
N TYR A 613 -23.54 -22.32 9.96
CA TYR A 613 -22.98 -23.67 10.04
C TYR A 613 -21.55 -23.65 10.56
N ARG A 614 -21.05 -24.84 10.91
CA ARG A 614 -19.62 -25.08 11.16
C ARG A 614 -19.17 -26.35 10.49
N CYS A 615 -18.00 -26.26 9.87
CA CYS A 615 -17.24 -27.41 9.41
C CYS A 615 -15.93 -27.53 10.20
N GLN A 616 -15.44 -28.76 10.35
CA GLN A 616 -14.09 -29.03 10.85
C GLN A 616 -13.41 -30.12 10.01
N CYS A 617 -12.26 -29.76 9.42
CA CYS A 617 -11.44 -30.69 8.65
C CYS A 617 -10.90 -31.80 9.54
N GLN A 618 -11.04 -33.06 9.11
CA GLN A 618 -10.52 -34.22 9.83
C GLN A 618 -9.00 -34.39 9.68
N GLY A 619 -8.39 -33.76 8.67
CA GLY A 619 -6.94 -33.81 8.43
C GLY A 619 -6.15 -32.79 9.25
N CYS A 620 -6.37 -31.50 8.98
CA CYS A 620 -5.61 -30.40 9.60
C CYS A 620 -6.30 -29.74 10.79
N SER A 621 -7.47 -30.24 11.22
CA SER A 621 -8.31 -29.67 12.28
C SER A 621 -8.77 -28.21 12.08
N THR A 622 -8.53 -27.62 10.89
CA THR A 622 -9.03 -26.28 10.57
C THR A 622 -10.56 -26.28 10.59
N ALA A 623 -11.14 -25.27 11.25
CA ALA A 623 -12.57 -25.05 11.28
C ALA A 623 -12.94 -23.80 10.47
N TRP A 624 -14.04 -23.88 9.72
CA TRP A 624 -14.65 -22.73 9.06
C TRP A 624 -16.14 -22.72 9.33
N GLU A 625 -16.67 -21.54 9.64
CA GLU A 625 -18.04 -21.37 10.09
C GLU A 625 -18.58 -20.01 9.67
N THR A 626 -19.90 -19.89 9.59
CA THR A 626 -20.56 -18.57 9.53
C THR A 626 -21.09 -18.22 10.91
N ARG A 627 -21.03 -16.94 11.27
CA ARG A 627 -21.57 -16.42 12.54
C ARG A 627 -22.48 -15.22 12.27
N ARG A 628 -23.58 -15.10 13.01
CA ARG A 628 -24.47 -13.94 12.92
C ARG A 628 -23.94 -12.80 13.78
N CYS A 629 -23.79 -11.61 13.21
CA CYS A 629 -23.41 -10.43 13.97
C CYS A 629 -24.58 -9.93 14.83
N PRO A 630 -24.41 -9.67 16.14
CA PRO A 630 -25.50 -9.17 16.99
C PRO A 630 -25.91 -7.72 16.68
N ARG A 631 -25.07 -6.93 15.98
CA ARG A 631 -25.35 -5.52 15.67
C ARG A 631 -26.04 -5.32 14.33
N CYS A 632 -25.48 -5.88 13.25
CA CYS A 632 -26.03 -5.71 11.90
C CYS A 632 -26.84 -6.92 11.42
N GLU A 633 -26.92 -7.98 12.23
CA GLU A 633 -27.64 -9.22 11.95
C GLU A 633 -27.17 -10.03 10.73
N ARG A 634 -26.13 -9.57 10.04
CA ARG A 634 -25.56 -10.29 8.89
C ARG A 634 -24.70 -11.46 9.35
N ASN A 635 -24.80 -12.57 8.61
CA ASN A 635 -23.88 -13.70 8.73
C ASN A 635 -22.52 -13.29 8.15
N HIS A 636 -21.43 -13.63 8.84
CA HIS A 636 -20.07 -13.38 8.38
C HIS A 636 -19.19 -14.64 8.53
N PRO A 637 -18.24 -14.86 7.61
CA PRO A 637 -17.41 -16.05 7.63
C PRO A 637 -16.27 -15.93 8.65
N VAL A 638 -15.91 -17.07 9.23
CA VAL A 638 -14.83 -17.22 10.21
C VAL A 638 -13.99 -18.44 9.81
N LEU A 639 -12.67 -18.27 9.84
CA LEU A 639 -11.69 -19.34 9.63
C LEU A 639 -10.83 -19.45 10.89
N THR A 640 -10.71 -20.65 11.45
CA THR A 640 -9.90 -20.94 12.65
C THR A 640 -8.94 -22.07 12.32
N VAL A 641 -7.65 -21.74 12.17
CA VAL A 641 -6.59 -22.73 12.04
C VAL A 641 -6.11 -23.14 13.43
N GLN A 642 -5.89 -24.44 13.66
CA GLN A 642 -5.59 -24.99 14.99
C GLN A 642 -4.43 -24.27 15.70
N GLY A 643 -3.30 -24.04 15.00
CA GLY A 643 -2.13 -23.34 15.56
C GLY A 643 -2.33 -21.84 15.80
N LEU A 644 -3.44 -21.26 15.34
CA LEU A 644 -3.76 -19.83 15.44
C LEU A 644 -5.01 -19.56 16.30
N ALA A 645 -5.70 -20.60 16.77
CA ALA A 645 -7.01 -20.50 17.41
C ALA A 645 -7.02 -19.67 18.71
N ASP A 646 -5.88 -19.63 19.41
CA ASP A 646 -5.71 -18.89 20.66
C ASP A 646 -4.92 -17.58 20.49
N GLN A 647 -4.57 -17.23 19.24
CA GLN A 647 -3.94 -15.95 18.94
C GLN A 647 -4.97 -14.82 18.98
N ARG A 648 -4.67 -13.78 19.75
CA ARG A 648 -5.48 -12.56 19.75
C ARG A 648 -5.33 -11.88 18.40
N GLY A 649 -6.40 -11.18 18.00
CA GLY A 649 -6.27 -10.26 16.88
C GLY A 649 -5.37 -9.08 17.23
N GLY A 650 -5.27 -8.17 16.30
CA GLY A 650 -4.55 -6.92 16.44
C GLY A 650 -4.92 -5.98 15.31
N GLU A 651 -4.03 -5.04 15.04
CA GLU A 651 -4.12 -4.15 13.89
C GLU A 651 -2.90 -4.27 13.00
N GLY A 652 -3.07 -3.82 11.76
CA GLY A 652 -2.01 -3.63 10.82
C GLY A 652 -1.19 -4.89 10.54
N ASP A 653 0.11 -4.69 10.40
CA ASP A 653 1.07 -5.70 9.94
C ASP A 653 1.18 -6.89 10.91
N ARG A 654 0.81 -6.72 12.18
CA ARG A 654 0.74 -7.83 13.14
C ARG A 654 -0.19 -8.95 12.66
N LEU A 655 -1.25 -8.60 11.92
CA LEU A 655 -2.15 -9.60 11.33
C LEU A 655 -1.42 -10.44 10.27
N ASP A 656 -0.51 -9.83 9.52
CA ASP A 656 0.29 -10.50 8.49
C ASP A 656 1.33 -11.42 9.13
N GLU A 657 2.03 -10.94 10.16
CA GLU A 657 3.01 -11.71 10.92
C GLU A 657 2.37 -12.91 11.62
N THR A 658 1.20 -12.73 12.24
CA THR A 658 0.57 -13.78 13.05
C THR A 658 -0.22 -14.77 12.18
N PHE A 659 -1.13 -14.24 11.35
CA PHE A 659 -2.12 -15.05 10.63
C PHE A 659 -1.77 -15.24 9.15
N SER A 660 -0.95 -14.35 8.56
CA SER A 660 -0.64 -14.34 7.13
C SER A 660 -1.94 -14.41 6.31
N GLN A 661 -2.06 -15.35 5.36
CA GLN A 661 -3.29 -15.57 4.60
C GLN A 661 -4.38 -16.36 5.33
N GLU A 662 -4.12 -16.96 6.50
CA GLU A 662 -5.05 -17.90 7.15
C GLU A 662 -6.07 -17.20 8.05
N LEU A 663 -6.77 -16.22 7.48
CA LEU A 663 -7.72 -15.38 8.19
C LEU A 663 -8.89 -14.95 7.29
N LEU A 664 -10.12 -15.10 7.81
CA LEU A 664 -11.30 -14.45 7.23
C LEU A 664 -11.71 -13.28 8.13
N ALA A 665 -12.56 -13.49 9.13
CA ALA A 665 -12.80 -12.46 10.14
C ALA A 665 -11.60 -12.31 11.10
N VAL A 666 -11.23 -11.07 11.44
CA VAL A 666 -10.14 -10.78 12.39
C VAL A 666 -10.58 -11.15 13.81
N PRO A 667 -9.76 -11.83 14.64
CA PRO A 667 -10.14 -12.12 16.02
C PRO A 667 -10.18 -10.83 16.85
N CYS A 668 -10.89 -10.86 17.96
CA CYS A 668 -10.92 -9.76 18.90
C CYS A 668 -9.53 -9.58 19.52
N TRP A 669 -9.17 -8.32 19.80
CA TRP A 669 -7.88 -7.94 20.36
C TRP A 669 -7.68 -8.42 21.81
N ARG A 670 -8.76 -8.85 22.45
CA ARG A 670 -8.76 -9.38 23.81
C ARG A 670 -9.17 -10.85 23.87
N ARG A 671 -10.08 -11.30 22.99
CA ARG A 671 -10.68 -12.64 23.01
C ARG A 671 -10.40 -13.39 21.70
N PRO A 672 -9.40 -14.31 21.67
CA PRO A 672 -8.98 -15.02 20.46
C PRO A 672 -10.07 -15.77 19.67
N ARG A 673 -11.17 -16.16 20.32
CA ARG A 673 -12.26 -16.94 19.72
C ARG A 673 -13.53 -16.15 19.43
N SER A 674 -13.50 -14.84 19.68
CA SER A 674 -14.54 -13.89 19.29
C SER A 674 -14.03 -13.12 18.08
N TYR A 675 -14.84 -12.94 17.05
CA TYR A 675 -14.38 -12.40 15.76
C TYR A 675 -15.09 -11.09 15.42
N ILE A 676 -14.34 -10.13 14.91
CA ILE A 676 -14.85 -8.83 14.47
C ILE A 676 -15.70 -9.03 13.22
N CYS A 677 -16.91 -8.47 13.20
CA CYS A 677 -17.80 -8.56 12.05
C CYS A 677 -17.16 -7.90 10.82
N THR A 678 -17.11 -8.63 9.71
CA THR A 678 -16.50 -8.16 8.45
C THR A 678 -17.30 -7.06 7.75
N PHE A 679 -18.59 -6.90 8.07
CA PHE A 679 -19.47 -5.93 7.41
C PHE A 679 -19.59 -4.60 8.16
N CYS A 680 -19.77 -4.65 9.49
CA CYS A 680 -19.99 -3.46 10.30
C CYS A 680 -18.84 -3.14 11.25
N GLY A 681 -17.76 -3.95 11.27
CA GLY A 681 -16.59 -3.74 12.13
C GLY A 681 -16.82 -3.96 13.62
N HIS A 682 -18.03 -4.37 14.02
CA HIS A 682 -18.44 -4.54 15.40
C HIS A 682 -17.76 -5.73 16.09
N CYS A 683 -17.32 -5.52 17.32
CA CYS A 683 -16.84 -6.57 18.22
C CYS A 683 -18.04 -7.25 18.90
N PRO A 684 -18.29 -8.57 18.69
CA PRO A 684 -19.50 -9.25 19.13
C PRO A 684 -19.66 -9.32 20.66
N GLU A 685 -18.56 -9.18 21.40
CA GLU A 685 -18.58 -9.08 22.85
C GLU A 685 -17.83 -7.81 23.25
N PRO A 686 -18.52 -6.71 23.61
CA PRO A 686 -17.84 -5.54 24.14
C PRO A 686 -17.08 -5.97 25.39
N ALA A 687 -15.78 -5.67 25.42
CA ALA A 687 -14.99 -5.94 26.61
C ALA A 687 -15.60 -5.14 27.78
N ARG A 688 -15.80 -5.79 28.94
CA ARG A 688 -16.14 -5.08 30.20
C ARG A 688 -15.04 -4.08 30.61
N GLU A 689 -13.86 -4.21 30.03
CA GLU A 689 -12.67 -3.38 30.22
C GLU A 689 -12.36 -2.55 28.97
N SER A 690 -11.68 -1.41 29.13
CA SER A 690 -11.31 -0.50 28.03
C SER A 690 -10.39 -1.19 27.00
N CYS A 691 -10.92 -1.44 25.80
CA CYS A 691 -10.16 -1.86 24.63
C CYS A 691 -9.98 -0.67 23.69
N ALA A 692 -8.74 -0.33 23.31
CA ALA A 692 -8.43 0.83 22.46
C ALA A 692 -9.25 0.86 21.15
N ARG A 693 -9.45 -0.29 20.50
CA ARG A 693 -10.32 -0.41 19.33
C ARG A 693 -11.77 -0.05 19.63
N CYS A 694 -12.33 -0.58 20.73
CA CYS A 694 -13.73 -0.33 21.09
C CYS A 694 -13.94 1.14 21.51
N SER A 695 -12.95 1.75 22.16
CA SER A 695 -12.94 3.19 22.44
C SER A 695 -12.93 4.02 21.15
N ALA A 696 -12.09 3.66 20.17
CA ALA A 696 -12.04 4.35 18.87
C ALA A 696 -13.30 4.15 18.00
N ASP A 697 -14.01 3.02 18.15
CA ASP A 697 -15.27 2.77 17.44
C ASP A 697 -16.43 3.59 18.05
N SER A 698 -16.42 3.80 19.37
CA SER A 698 -17.44 4.60 20.07
C SER A 698 -17.42 6.09 19.67
N SER A 699 -16.26 6.66 19.36
CA SER A 699 -16.15 8.04 18.88
C SER A 699 -16.65 8.22 17.45
N ARG A 700 -16.60 7.19 16.60
CA ARG A 700 -17.18 7.20 15.24
C ARG A 700 -18.71 7.19 15.25
N CYS A 701 -19.33 6.51 16.22
CA CYS A 701 -20.80 6.41 16.30
C CYS A 701 -21.48 7.63 16.96
N GLY A 702 -20.72 8.57 17.55
CA GLY A 702 -21.27 9.76 18.19
C GLY A 702 -21.79 10.86 17.24
N GLY A 703 -21.56 10.73 15.92
CA GLY A 703 -21.88 11.76 14.92
C GLY A 703 -23.13 11.53 14.06
N SER A 704 -23.78 10.36 14.14
CA SER A 704 -24.94 10.03 13.30
C SER A 704 -26.19 9.72 14.12
N ARG A 705 -26.71 10.73 14.82
CA ARG A 705 -28.15 10.73 15.17
C ARG A 705 -28.93 11.06 13.89
N ALA A 706 -29.57 10.06 13.30
CA ALA A 706 -30.63 10.28 12.33
C ALA A 706 -31.68 11.25 12.93
N PRO A 707 -32.23 12.20 12.16
CA PRO A 707 -33.32 13.03 12.64
C PRO A 707 -34.51 12.12 12.89
N GLY A 708 -34.91 12.01 14.15
CA GLY A 708 -36.11 11.28 14.54
C GLY A 708 -37.31 11.87 13.83
N LEU A 709 -38.03 11.04 13.08
CA LEU A 709 -39.40 11.30 12.65
C LEU A 709 -40.25 11.46 13.91
N GLY A 710 -40.41 12.71 14.35
CA GLY A 710 -41.42 13.08 15.33
C GLY A 710 -42.79 12.94 14.69
N MET A 711 -43.54 11.90 15.08
CA MET A 711 -44.98 11.90 14.92
C MET A 711 -45.55 13.02 15.79
N GLY A 712 -45.97 14.11 15.17
CA GLY A 712 -46.81 15.13 15.79
C GLY A 712 -48.23 14.60 15.92
N GLY A 713 -48.61 14.28 17.15
CA GLY A 713 -49.99 14.09 17.55
C GLY A 713 -50.71 15.44 17.67
N SER A 714 -51.96 15.42 17.23
CA SER A 714 -53.00 16.43 17.32
C SER A 714 -52.94 17.35 18.55
N HIS A 715 -52.83 18.66 18.32
CA HIS A 715 -53.80 19.68 18.74
C HIS A 715 -53.51 21.02 18.07
#